data_AF-A0A5E5QRG6-F1
#
_entry.id   AF-A0A5E5QRG6-F1
#
_cell.length_a   1.000
_cell.length_b   1.000
_cell.length_c   1.000
_cell.angle_alpha   90.00
_cell.angle_beta   90.00
_cell.angle_gamma   90.00
#
_symmetry.space_group_name_H-M   'P 1'
#
loop_
_entity.id
_entity.type
_entity.pdbx_description
1 polymer ?
#
loop_
_entity_poly.entity_id
_entity_poly.type
_entity_poly.pdbx_seq_one_letter_code
_entity_poly.pdbx_strand_id
1 'polypeptide(L)'
;FSLAKTLTNIRNTSDATTHSSNAQLLNSLLKTLNVDSKINGFVKMNLQKRAQETALSGLVNNMLPSAIFNRFDLSASNGQHCGEYRVIYHKNNGNRFFLSFEAKYPNPEPKKGKAGCFAVADFWKEIGSMSKTDALAQLEKFFYQGLEHKGVQLPAAINFTHYTHGTGQVRSNTFVNSPWQLREFKTAIDADGKVVFVADSVKSNPLAELFADEGNLDSNSLKASRIYFARDFDGYIDNLLTPEKRATSPSSSDIINGFSLKDDNHYNEFQSDSNTTNDNTAKVTNSNLKTIIDNKLAELNLSGYSAKMIMNRAEAMSCSGCHQNSSDAKIAPNVNWPKSQSFVHVNEQGALSSALTEQFLPARSAVLVDYWQKTAEKWRFAEVNFSSANNNFGGRYNAPNHPNGGAFAALKTDGSITAWGASQHGGTSAPFGSGYTKIYSTDYAFAALKTDGSITAWGRSGYGGSGAPSGSGYTKIYSTSRAFAALKADGSIKAWGDSDYGGSGAPSGSGYTKIYSNGTAFAALQADGSITAWGRPYQGSAGAPSNGVYTKIYSTERAFAALEANGSIKVWGKAGWGGTGAPDDSGYIKIYSNSAAFAAIKADGSIKVWGDSDYGGSGAPYDKDYTEIYSNSFAFVALKADGSITAWGKAGWGGTGAPDDSGYIKIYSTHKGFAAIKADGSIKAWGVSGTGAPSDIGYTKIASNVFAFAALKADGSIKAWGDSSSGGTGAPSGNGYTKIYSTSSAFVALKADGSITAWGHSNLGGTTPASIDWIVPTKVVSYPMNGDISVDIEPIHRTTGHKSAAFVGGYNTIDAPTRMTWSLNAGLSKFSVMLRDTDNDTEYKVHLVAKMISKLGCNFIAINNAATCYGDVHNKLFISFDKVLNNSLPSGITLSGRFSLKRLQWPNMNTTNIEIHNFEINWKVPPHSKAINYTMNGDISVDIEPIHRTTGHKSAAFVGGFNTIGAPTRMTWSGNAGLSKFSVMLRNMDNGTEYKVHLVAKMISKLGCNFIAINNAATCYGDVHNKLFISFDKA
;
A
#
# COMPACT_ATOMS: atom_id res chain seq x y z
N PHE A 1 -9.41 35.04 -7.03
CA PHE A 1 -8.78 34.48 -8.26
C PHE A 1 -8.90 35.47 -9.42
N SER A 2 -7.72 35.92 -10.00
CA SER A 2 -7.71 36.79 -11.19
C SER A 2 -6.56 36.38 -12.13
N LEU A 3 -6.81 36.63 -13.43
CA LEU A 3 -5.75 36.31 -14.39
C LEU A 3 -4.47 37.09 -14.08
N ALA A 4 -4.64 38.29 -13.66
CA ALA A 4 -3.47 39.12 -13.32
C ALA A 4 -2.62 38.46 -12.24
N LYS A 5 -3.27 38.02 -11.25
CA LYS A 5 -2.55 37.38 -10.16
C LYS A 5 -1.83 36.10 -10.63
N THR A 6 -2.49 35.31 -11.41
CA THR A 6 -1.89 34.08 -11.94
C THR A 6 -0.63 34.39 -12.75
N LEU A 7 -0.73 35.38 -13.65
CA LEU A 7 0.42 35.75 -14.49
C LEU A 7 1.55 36.35 -13.64
N THR A 8 1.15 37.13 -12.68
CA THR A 8 2.18 37.70 -11.79
C THR A 8 2.93 36.60 -11.05
N ASN A 9 2.21 35.63 -10.57
CA ASN A 9 2.87 34.54 -9.83
C ASN A 9 3.81 33.74 -10.75
N ILE A 10 3.40 33.48 -11.91
CA ILE A 10 4.26 32.76 -12.86
C ILE A 10 5.53 33.58 -13.11
N ARG A 11 5.37 34.80 -13.28
CA ARG A 11 6.54 35.66 -13.53
C ARG A 11 7.46 35.73 -12.32
N ASN A 12 6.83 35.82 -11.19
CA ASN A 12 7.63 36.07 -9.99
C ASN A 12 8.39 34.80 -9.56
N THR A 13 7.85 33.69 -10.00
CA THR A 13 8.50 32.45 -9.55
C THR A 13 9.46 31.95 -10.62
N SER A 14 9.73 32.75 -11.64
CA SER A 14 10.66 32.37 -12.70
C SER A 14 12.08 32.84 -12.38
N ASP A 15 13.07 32.26 -13.11
CA ASP A 15 14.46 32.74 -12.99
C ASP A 15 14.80 33.74 -14.09
N ALA A 16 13.83 34.47 -14.64
CA ALA A 16 14.04 35.44 -15.73
C ALA A 16 14.95 36.58 -15.28
N THR A 17 15.81 37.08 -16.15
CA THR A 17 16.79 38.13 -15.82
C THR A 17 16.26 39.50 -16.24
N THR A 18 15.14 39.49 -16.97
CA THR A 18 14.51 40.75 -17.38
C THR A 18 13.04 40.75 -16.98
N HIS A 19 12.57 41.96 -16.49
CA HIS A 19 11.18 42.07 -16.01
C HIS A 19 10.23 42.37 -17.17
N SER A 20 9.19 41.44 -17.36
CA SER A 20 8.10 41.72 -18.33
C SER A 20 6.76 41.89 -17.61
N SER A 21 5.90 42.84 -18.24
CA SER A 21 4.58 43.07 -17.63
C SER A 21 3.66 41.88 -17.92
N ASN A 22 2.54 41.69 -17.16
CA ASN A 22 1.52 40.66 -17.44
C ASN A 22 1.01 40.76 -18.88
N ALA A 23 0.92 41.98 -19.34
CA ALA A 23 0.44 42.18 -20.72
C ALA A 23 1.43 41.62 -21.74
N GLN A 24 2.69 41.93 -21.42
CA GLN A 24 3.72 41.42 -22.34
C GLN A 24 3.75 39.89 -22.36
N LEU A 25 3.67 39.24 -21.18
CA LEU A 25 3.62 37.79 -21.11
C LEU A 25 2.43 37.23 -21.88
N LEU A 26 1.26 37.80 -21.65
CA LEU A 26 0.06 37.31 -22.35
C LEU A 26 0.18 37.53 -23.86
N ASN A 27 0.79 38.68 -24.24
CA ASN A 27 0.94 38.98 -25.66
C ASN A 27 1.85 37.96 -26.36
N SER A 28 2.83 37.46 -25.66
CA SER A 28 3.68 36.43 -26.25
C SER A 28 2.87 35.21 -26.66
N LEU A 29 1.81 34.89 -25.98
CA LEU A 29 0.91 33.79 -26.35
C LEU A 29 0.04 34.18 -27.54
N LEU A 30 -0.57 35.35 -27.54
CA LEU A 30 -1.51 35.77 -28.59
C LEU A 30 -0.80 35.87 -29.94
N LYS A 31 0.44 36.25 -29.88
CA LYS A 31 1.19 36.41 -31.14
C LYS A 31 1.38 35.06 -31.85
N THR A 32 1.40 34.03 -30.99
CA THR A 32 1.61 32.72 -31.60
C THR A 32 0.38 32.27 -32.40
N LEU A 33 -0.76 32.92 -32.18
CA LEU A 33 -2.00 32.54 -32.90
C LEU A 33 -1.96 33.02 -34.35
N ASN A 34 -0.97 33.80 -34.71
CA ASN A 34 -0.85 34.29 -36.08
C ASN A 34 0.22 33.50 -36.85
N VAL A 35 0.67 32.43 -36.25
CA VAL A 35 1.65 31.55 -36.91
C VAL A 35 0.92 30.54 -37.78
N ASP A 36 1.39 30.30 -39.09
CA ASP A 36 0.58 29.51 -40.04
C ASP A 36 1.18 28.11 -40.23
N SER A 37 2.34 27.84 -39.51
CA SER A 37 2.86 26.47 -39.51
C SER A 37 3.91 26.28 -38.42
N LYS A 38 4.09 25.04 -37.96
CA LYS A 38 5.13 24.63 -37.01
C LYS A 38 5.59 23.20 -37.31
N ILE A 39 6.83 23.06 -36.79
CA ILE A 39 7.37 21.71 -37.05
C ILE A 39 7.36 20.91 -35.74
N ASN A 40 6.80 19.79 -35.72
CA ASN A 40 6.89 18.83 -34.61
C ASN A 40 7.62 17.56 -35.06
N GLY A 41 8.74 17.32 -34.47
CA GLY A 41 9.63 16.32 -35.04
C GLY A 41 10.20 16.72 -36.39
N PHE A 42 9.73 16.07 -37.37
CA PHE A 42 10.21 16.45 -38.71
C PHE A 42 9.04 16.71 -39.66
N VAL A 43 7.83 16.81 -39.00
CA VAL A 43 6.64 17.00 -39.82
C VAL A 43 6.21 18.46 -39.68
N LYS A 44 6.10 19.11 -40.86
CA LYS A 44 5.54 20.47 -40.86
C LYS A 44 4.01 20.43 -40.79
N MET A 45 3.47 21.19 -39.78
CA MET A 45 2.01 21.16 -39.59
C MET A 45 1.43 22.56 -39.81
N ASN A 46 0.45 22.56 -40.71
CA ASN A 46 -0.20 23.85 -41.00
C ASN A 46 -1.13 24.26 -39.86
N LEU A 47 -1.01 25.53 -39.56
CA LEU A 47 -1.89 26.08 -38.52
C LEU A 47 -2.80 27.16 -39.11
N GLN A 48 -4.00 27.24 -38.50
CA GLN A 48 -4.91 28.32 -38.90
C GLN A 48 -4.54 29.64 -38.21
N LYS A 49 -4.40 30.66 -39.06
CA LYS A 49 -4.14 31.99 -38.46
C LYS A 49 -5.41 32.54 -37.82
N ARG A 50 -5.12 33.25 -36.65
CA ARG A 50 -6.27 33.79 -35.91
C ARG A 50 -6.06 35.27 -35.63
N ALA A 51 -6.18 36.08 -36.72
CA ALA A 51 -5.82 37.51 -36.65
C ALA A 51 -6.71 38.26 -35.66
N GLN A 52 -8.05 37.79 -35.53
CA GLN A 52 -8.97 38.48 -34.59
C GLN A 52 -8.60 38.16 -33.14
N GLU A 53 -8.12 37.01 -32.93
CA GLU A 53 -7.68 36.65 -31.56
C GLU A 53 -6.37 37.35 -31.19
N THR A 54 -5.54 37.57 -32.21
CA THR A 54 -4.26 38.25 -31.97
C THR A 54 -4.49 39.71 -31.60
N ALA A 55 -5.66 40.19 -31.99
CA ALA A 55 -5.92 41.63 -31.79
C ALA A 55 -6.66 41.86 -30.48
N LEU A 56 -6.84 40.68 -29.67
CA LEU A 56 -7.56 40.86 -28.41
C LEU A 56 -6.73 41.68 -27.42
N SER A 57 -7.31 42.62 -26.77
CA SER A 57 -6.60 43.44 -25.79
C SER A 57 -7.38 43.52 -24.47
N GLY A 58 -6.72 43.90 -23.40
CA GLY A 58 -7.37 44.12 -22.09
C GLY A 58 -7.70 42.82 -21.38
N LEU A 59 -7.11 41.69 -21.83
CA LEU A 59 -7.47 40.39 -21.25
C LEU A 59 -6.98 40.26 -19.82
N VAL A 60 -5.94 40.92 -19.50
CA VAL A 60 -5.38 40.78 -18.14
C VAL A 60 -6.40 41.25 -17.11
N ASN A 61 -7.18 42.30 -17.41
CA ASN A 61 -8.07 42.86 -16.39
C ASN A 61 -9.53 42.49 -16.66
N ASN A 62 -9.78 41.81 -17.74
CA ASN A 62 -11.20 41.70 -18.11
C ASN A 62 -11.62 40.23 -18.21
N MET A 63 -10.77 39.31 -17.61
CA MET A 63 -11.19 37.90 -17.60
C MET A 63 -11.68 37.51 -16.20
N LEU A 64 -12.74 36.66 -16.19
CA LEU A 64 -13.31 36.21 -14.91
C LEU A 64 -13.03 34.72 -14.70
N PRO A 65 -12.81 34.33 -13.40
CA PRO A 65 -12.62 32.90 -13.13
C PRO A 65 -13.88 32.08 -13.35
N SER A 66 -13.66 30.94 -14.01
CA SER A 66 -14.82 30.09 -14.31
C SER A 66 -14.86 28.88 -13.39
N ALA A 67 -13.65 28.29 -13.17
CA ALA A 67 -13.65 27.04 -12.39
C ALA A 67 -12.24 26.76 -11.88
N ILE A 68 -12.23 26.00 -10.72
CA ILE A 68 -11.00 25.43 -10.14
C ILE A 68 -11.18 23.92 -9.97
N PHE A 69 -10.13 23.23 -10.48
CA PHE A 69 -10.26 21.76 -10.47
C PHE A 69 -9.04 21.13 -9.80
N ASN A 70 -9.42 20.03 -9.07
CA ASN A 70 -8.33 19.10 -8.72
C ASN A 70 -8.40 17.83 -9.57
N ARG A 71 -7.23 17.50 -10.06
CA ARG A 71 -7.16 16.27 -10.86
C ARG A 71 -6.13 15.32 -10.26
N PHE A 72 -6.41 14.97 -8.95
CA PHE A 72 -5.52 14.05 -8.24
C PHE A 72 -5.47 12.69 -8.95
N ASP A 73 -6.55 12.42 -9.64
CA ASP A 73 -6.60 11.16 -10.38
C ASP A 73 -5.48 11.07 -11.41
N LEU A 74 -4.82 12.13 -11.69
CA LEU A 74 -3.72 12.10 -12.67
C LEU A 74 -2.38 12.00 -11.97
N SER A 75 -2.42 11.68 -10.74
CA SER A 75 -1.16 11.54 -10.02
C SER A 75 -0.34 10.38 -10.59
N ALA A 76 0.96 10.57 -10.48
CA ALA A 76 1.85 9.53 -11.01
C ALA A 76 1.82 8.28 -10.12
N SER A 77 1.72 7.13 -10.79
CA SER A 77 1.65 5.88 -10.02
C SER A 77 2.87 5.69 -9.14
N ASN A 78 4.01 6.30 -9.47
CA ASN A 78 5.25 6.16 -8.68
C ASN A 78 5.47 7.35 -7.76
N GLY A 79 4.55 8.32 -7.85
CA GLY A 79 4.62 9.45 -6.92
C GLY A 79 5.50 10.58 -7.43
N GLN A 80 5.85 10.51 -8.69
CA GLN A 80 6.66 11.59 -9.25
C GLN A 80 5.96 12.94 -9.14
N HIS A 81 4.65 12.99 -9.28
CA HIS A 81 3.82 14.18 -9.04
C HIS A 81 2.45 13.78 -8.51
N CYS A 82 1.81 14.82 -7.92
CA CYS A 82 0.56 14.50 -7.22
C CYS A 82 -0.65 14.99 -8.02
N GLY A 83 -0.49 14.85 -9.37
CA GLY A 83 -1.66 15.16 -10.20
C GLY A 83 -1.57 16.55 -10.82
N GLU A 84 -2.75 17.06 -11.28
CA GLU A 84 -2.81 18.38 -11.92
C GLU A 84 -3.91 19.24 -11.28
N TYR A 85 -3.59 20.55 -11.29
CA TYR A 85 -4.56 21.45 -10.66
C TYR A 85 -4.78 22.67 -11.55
N ARG A 86 -6.15 23.00 -11.67
CA ARG A 86 -6.48 23.91 -12.78
C ARG A 86 -7.22 25.14 -12.28
N VAL A 87 -6.80 26.29 -12.96
CA VAL A 87 -7.65 27.48 -12.88
C VAL A 87 -8.04 27.92 -14.28
N ILE A 88 -9.38 28.25 -14.43
CA ILE A 88 -9.86 28.60 -15.77
C ILE A 88 -10.48 29.99 -15.73
N TYR A 89 -10.06 30.79 -16.84
CA TYR A 89 -10.62 32.14 -16.96
C TYR A 89 -11.32 32.31 -18.30
N HIS A 90 -12.33 33.14 -18.23
CA HIS A 90 -13.01 33.39 -19.51
C HIS A 90 -13.24 34.89 -19.69
N LYS A 91 -13.41 35.29 -21.00
CA LYS A 91 -13.89 36.62 -21.39
C LYS A 91 -15.25 36.51 -22.07
N ASN A 92 -16.31 37.30 -21.47
CA ASN A 92 -17.61 37.15 -22.16
C ASN A 92 -18.21 38.51 -22.47
N ASN A 93 -17.73 39.16 -23.65
CA ASN A 93 -18.41 40.32 -24.25
C ASN A 93 -18.46 40.19 -25.77
N GLY A 94 -19.05 38.99 -26.39
CA GLY A 94 -19.24 38.95 -27.84
C GLY A 94 -18.11 38.24 -28.56
N ASN A 95 -16.88 37.88 -27.93
CA ASN A 95 -15.72 37.11 -28.41
C ASN A 95 -15.25 36.12 -27.35
N ARG A 96 -15.93 35.00 -27.21
CA ARG A 96 -15.66 34.00 -26.18
C ARG A 96 -14.22 33.47 -26.30
N PHE A 97 -13.44 33.63 -25.15
CA PHE A 97 -12.03 33.21 -25.06
C PHE A 97 -11.75 32.68 -23.66
N PHE A 98 -11.18 31.47 -23.65
CA PHE A 98 -10.85 30.83 -22.36
C PHE A 98 -9.34 30.65 -22.25
N LEU A 99 -8.95 30.78 -21.02
CA LEU A 99 -7.56 30.46 -20.69
C LEU A 99 -7.51 29.56 -19.46
N SER A 100 -6.85 28.42 -19.70
CA SER A 100 -6.78 27.43 -18.61
C SER A 100 -5.32 27.20 -18.20
N PHE A 101 -5.15 27.23 -16.90
CA PHE A 101 -3.83 26.93 -16.34
C PHE A 101 -3.88 25.59 -15.59
N GLU A 102 -3.16 24.66 -16.13
CA GLU A 102 -3.19 23.27 -15.62
C GLU A 102 -1.81 22.86 -15.11
N ALA A 103 -1.61 23.05 -13.82
CA ALA A 103 -0.29 22.87 -13.21
C ALA A 103 -0.07 21.39 -12.87
N LYS A 104 1.05 20.88 -13.28
CA LYS A 104 1.50 19.60 -12.71
C LYS A 104 2.08 19.81 -11.31
N TYR A 105 1.40 19.22 -10.37
CA TYR A 105 1.71 19.56 -8.98
C TYR A 105 2.80 18.62 -8.44
N PRO A 106 3.83 19.20 -7.87
CA PRO A 106 4.94 18.37 -7.39
C PRO A 106 4.55 17.56 -6.16
N ASN A 107 5.32 16.41 -6.01
CA ASN A 107 5.21 15.63 -4.79
C ASN A 107 5.92 16.32 -3.62
N PRO A 108 5.20 16.70 -2.59
CA PRO A 108 5.81 17.49 -1.50
C PRO A 108 6.82 16.68 -0.70
N GLU A 109 6.77 15.38 -0.89
CA GLU A 109 7.72 14.49 -0.18
C GLU A 109 8.19 13.38 -1.13
N PRO A 110 9.01 13.64 -2.05
CA PRO A 110 9.37 12.71 -3.14
C PRO A 110 10.06 11.45 -2.63
N LYS A 111 10.70 11.52 -1.46
CA LYS A 111 11.41 10.35 -0.93
C LYS A 111 10.44 9.25 -0.52
N LYS A 112 9.13 9.64 -0.42
CA LYS A 112 8.13 8.67 0.03
C LYS A 112 7.37 8.10 -1.18
N GLY A 113 7.87 8.32 -2.39
CA GLY A 113 7.14 7.85 -3.56
C GLY A 113 5.68 8.31 -3.60
N LYS A 114 4.70 7.48 -3.95
CA LYS A 114 3.29 7.84 -4.08
C LYS A 114 2.70 8.26 -2.73
N ALA A 115 3.25 7.73 -1.61
CA ALA A 115 2.76 8.09 -0.27
C ALA A 115 3.02 9.57 0.04
N GLY A 116 3.96 10.10 -0.63
CA GLY A 116 4.26 11.51 -0.42
C GLY A 116 3.15 12.44 -0.86
N CYS A 117 2.12 11.97 -1.52
CA CYS A 117 1.00 12.80 -2.01
C CYS A 117 -0.15 12.82 -1.03
N PHE A 118 0.04 12.13 0.04
CA PHE A 118 -1.09 11.98 0.98
C PHE A 118 -1.53 13.35 1.52
N ALA A 119 -0.53 14.15 1.87
CA ALA A 119 -0.90 15.47 2.43
C ALA A 119 -1.73 16.28 1.44
N VAL A 120 -1.42 16.10 0.17
CA VAL A 120 -2.22 16.81 -0.85
C VAL A 120 -3.63 16.24 -0.91
N ALA A 121 -3.72 14.93 -0.98
CA ALA A 121 -5.04 14.28 -1.00
C ALA A 121 -5.86 14.63 0.23
N ASP A 122 -5.19 14.61 1.37
CA ASP A 122 -5.85 14.93 2.63
C ASP A 122 -6.36 16.37 2.65
N PHE A 123 -5.59 17.23 2.13
CA PHE A 123 -6.00 18.65 2.08
C PHE A 123 -7.27 18.81 1.25
N TRP A 124 -7.29 18.18 0.10
CA TRP A 124 -8.43 18.39 -0.81
C TRP A 124 -9.66 17.67 -0.30
N LYS A 125 -9.48 16.59 0.40
CA LYS A 125 -10.63 15.98 1.09
C LYS A 125 -11.24 16.93 2.12
N GLU A 126 -10.42 17.65 2.87
CA GLU A 126 -10.90 18.58 3.91
C GLU A 126 -11.59 19.78 3.29
N ILE A 127 -11.05 20.13 2.09
CA ILE A 127 -11.66 21.28 1.41
C ILE A 127 -13.13 21.01 1.14
N GLY A 128 -13.47 19.75 0.77
CA GLY A 128 -14.83 19.36 0.43
C GLY A 128 -15.81 19.49 1.59
N SER A 129 -15.29 19.55 2.84
CA SER A 129 -16.16 19.59 4.02
C SER A 129 -16.23 20.98 4.63
N MET A 130 -15.49 21.93 4.07
CA MET A 130 -15.42 23.29 4.62
C MET A 130 -16.55 24.15 4.06
N SER A 131 -16.82 25.25 4.84
CA SER A 131 -17.72 26.26 4.26
C SER A 131 -17.11 26.87 2.98
N LYS A 132 -17.87 27.42 2.16
CA LYS A 132 -17.39 27.98 0.88
C LYS A 132 -16.36 29.08 1.12
N THR A 133 -16.57 29.88 2.11
CA THR A 133 -15.65 31.00 2.39
C THR A 133 -14.28 30.48 2.84
N ASP A 134 -14.30 29.50 3.73
CA ASP A 134 -13.03 28.94 4.23
C ASP A 134 -12.30 28.17 3.13
N ALA A 135 -13.13 27.43 2.38
CA ALA A 135 -12.52 26.69 1.28
C ALA A 135 -11.82 27.63 0.29
N LEU A 136 -12.50 28.70 0.01
CA LEU A 136 -11.92 29.66 -0.93
C LEU A 136 -10.62 30.26 -0.40
N ALA A 137 -10.55 30.61 0.85
CA ALA A 137 -9.34 31.16 1.45
C ALA A 137 -8.18 30.17 1.35
N GLN A 138 -8.49 28.93 1.64
CA GLN A 138 -7.44 27.91 1.61
C GLN A 138 -7.00 27.61 0.17
N LEU A 139 -7.97 27.61 -0.70
CA LEU A 139 -7.63 27.34 -2.10
C LEU A 139 -6.76 28.47 -2.67
N GLU A 140 -7.05 29.68 -2.22
CA GLU A 140 -6.21 30.79 -2.69
C GLU A 140 -4.75 30.61 -2.23
N LYS A 141 -4.57 30.20 -1.00
CA LYS A 141 -3.22 29.93 -0.49
C LYS A 141 -2.55 28.77 -1.26
N PHE A 142 -3.34 27.73 -1.40
CA PHE A 142 -2.81 26.55 -2.09
C PHE A 142 -2.34 26.89 -3.49
N PHE A 143 -3.07 27.75 -4.19
CA PHE A 143 -2.74 27.99 -5.60
C PHE A 143 -1.66 29.08 -5.71
N TYR A 144 -1.57 30.04 -4.83
CA TYR A 144 -0.70 31.20 -5.13
C TYR A 144 0.43 31.30 -4.12
N GLN A 145 0.23 30.75 -2.90
CA GLN A 145 1.23 31.03 -1.86
C GLN A 145 1.89 29.74 -1.38
N GLY A 146 1.20 28.65 -1.44
CA GLY A 146 1.58 27.44 -0.70
C GLY A 146 1.13 27.47 0.76
N LEU A 147 1.09 26.35 1.39
CA LEU A 147 0.66 26.32 2.80
C LEU A 147 1.15 25.04 3.47
N GLU A 148 1.26 25.14 4.82
CA GLU A 148 1.59 23.94 5.59
C GLU A 148 0.32 23.17 5.97
N HIS A 149 0.38 21.85 5.70
CA HIS A 149 -0.77 21.00 6.06
C HIS A 149 -0.31 19.80 6.88
N LYS A 150 -0.59 19.86 8.15
CA LYS A 150 -0.25 18.80 9.11
C LYS A 150 1.24 18.46 9.07
N GLY A 151 2.04 19.50 9.03
CA GLY A 151 3.50 19.31 9.16
C GLY A 151 4.20 19.14 7.82
N VAL A 152 3.35 19.08 6.74
CA VAL A 152 3.95 18.96 5.40
C VAL A 152 3.77 20.27 4.64
N GLN A 153 4.86 20.70 4.04
CA GLN A 153 4.79 21.94 3.25
C GLN A 153 4.27 21.66 1.83
N LEU A 154 3.11 22.26 1.60
CA LEU A 154 2.56 22.14 0.24
C LEU A 154 2.92 23.38 -0.59
N PRO A 155 3.66 23.15 -1.72
CA PRO A 155 4.03 24.33 -2.52
C PRO A 155 2.84 24.91 -3.28
N ALA A 156 3.03 26.19 -3.75
CA ALA A 156 1.97 26.83 -4.56
C ALA A 156 1.78 26.10 -5.88
N ALA A 157 0.52 25.94 -6.22
CA ALA A 157 0.24 25.23 -7.47
C ALA A 157 0.67 26.06 -8.68
N ILE A 158 0.40 27.43 -8.62
CA ILE A 158 0.77 28.33 -9.73
C ILE A 158 2.25 28.72 -9.58
N ASN A 159 3.00 28.09 -10.37
CA ASN A 159 4.45 28.28 -10.38
C ASN A 159 5.01 28.13 -11.80
N PHE A 160 6.06 28.94 -12.07
CA PHE A 160 6.63 28.98 -13.42
C PHE A 160 7.03 27.58 -13.89
N THR A 161 7.63 26.75 -13.05
CA THR A 161 8.19 25.45 -13.45
C THR A 161 7.09 24.40 -13.63
N HIS A 162 5.88 24.76 -13.15
CA HIS A 162 4.81 23.75 -13.24
C HIS A 162 4.15 23.78 -14.62
N TYR A 163 4.65 24.70 -15.49
CA TYR A 163 4.08 24.83 -16.84
C TYR A 163 5.20 24.74 -17.89
N THR A 164 6.43 24.29 -17.50
CA THR A 164 7.52 24.17 -18.47
C THR A 164 7.38 22.89 -19.29
N HIS A 165 8.29 22.74 -20.26
CA HIS A 165 8.23 21.53 -21.09
C HIS A 165 8.37 20.27 -20.24
N GLY A 166 7.49 19.29 -20.43
CA GLY A 166 7.50 18.05 -19.66
C GLY A 166 6.67 18.12 -18.40
N THR A 167 6.09 19.32 -18.16
CA THR A 167 5.25 19.48 -16.98
C THR A 167 3.85 19.93 -17.38
N GLY A 168 3.08 20.67 -16.44
CA GLY A 168 1.71 21.10 -16.74
C GLY A 168 1.60 21.91 -18.01
N GLN A 169 0.36 22.57 -18.21
CA GLN A 169 0.14 23.28 -19.48
C GLN A 169 -0.80 24.46 -19.27
N VAL A 170 -0.58 25.40 -20.34
CA VAL A 170 -1.56 26.49 -20.48
C VAL A 170 -2.32 26.33 -21.80
N ARG A 171 -3.72 26.43 -21.67
CA ARG A 171 -4.47 26.19 -22.90
C ARG A 171 -5.45 27.34 -23.15
N SER A 172 -5.53 27.61 -24.51
CA SER A 172 -6.57 28.56 -24.89
C SER A 172 -7.68 27.88 -25.68
N ASN A 173 -8.81 28.21 -25.25
CA ASN A 173 -9.99 27.84 -26.03
C ASN A 173 -10.67 29.06 -26.65
N THR A 174 -10.71 29.10 -28.13
CA THR A 174 -11.08 30.36 -28.79
C THR A 174 -12.33 30.16 -29.64
N PHE A 175 -13.28 31.13 -29.42
CA PHE A 175 -14.56 31.10 -30.17
C PHE A 175 -14.73 32.39 -30.98
N VAL A 176 -13.62 33.14 -30.92
CA VAL A 176 -13.68 34.47 -31.54
C VAL A 176 -13.89 34.31 -33.05
N ASN A 177 -13.12 33.42 -33.68
CA ASN A 177 -13.34 33.06 -35.08
C ASN A 177 -13.82 31.61 -35.20
N SER A 178 -14.74 31.37 -36.25
CA SER A 178 -15.07 29.97 -36.57
C SER A 178 -14.04 29.40 -37.57
N PRO A 179 -13.81 28.09 -37.25
CA PRO A 179 -14.33 27.17 -36.23
C PRO A 179 -13.61 27.33 -34.90
N TRP A 180 -14.21 26.86 -33.81
CA TRP A 180 -13.57 26.75 -32.49
C TRP A 180 -12.16 26.17 -32.60
N GLN A 181 -11.25 26.80 -31.62
CA GLN A 181 -9.88 26.28 -31.67
C GLN A 181 -9.27 26.24 -30.28
N LEU A 182 -8.50 25.16 -30.14
CA LEU A 182 -7.73 25.04 -28.89
C LEU A 182 -6.23 25.01 -29.21
N ARG A 183 -5.41 25.85 -28.35
CA ARG A 183 -3.95 25.84 -28.44
C ARG A 183 -3.32 25.68 -27.05
N GLU A 184 -2.19 25.08 -27.16
CA GLU A 184 -1.50 24.83 -25.88
C GLU A 184 -0.17 25.56 -25.84
N PHE A 185 0.20 25.92 -24.56
CA PHE A 185 1.41 26.71 -24.39
C PHE A 185 2.19 26.24 -23.17
N LYS A 186 3.52 26.65 -23.19
CA LYS A 186 4.39 26.43 -22.03
C LYS A 186 5.09 27.72 -21.61
N THR A 187 5.45 27.67 -20.38
CA THR A 187 6.25 28.82 -19.95
C THR A 187 7.72 28.60 -20.37
N ALA A 188 8.40 29.72 -20.79
CA ALA A 188 9.83 29.70 -21.15
C ALA A 188 10.46 31.07 -20.92
N ILE A 189 11.80 31.01 -20.95
CA ILE A 189 12.53 32.28 -20.91
C ILE A 189 13.18 32.51 -22.28
N ASP A 190 12.80 33.68 -22.90
CA ASP A 190 13.31 33.88 -24.25
C ASP A 190 14.74 34.42 -24.24
N ALA A 191 15.32 34.63 -25.42
CA ALA A 191 16.73 35.02 -25.59
C ALA A 191 17.04 36.33 -24.87
N ASP A 192 16.02 37.07 -24.65
CA ASP A 192 16.21 38.36 -23.96
C ASP A 192 16.05 38.21 -22.45
N GLY A 193 15.88 37.03 -21.98
CA GLY A 193 15.74 36.76 -20.54
C GLY A 193 14.36 37.07 -20.00
N LYS A 194 13.27 37.25 -20.87
CA LYS A 194 11.89 37.54 -20.43
C LYS A 194 11.06 36.25 -20.36
N VAL A 195 10.09 36.28 -19.42
CA VAL A 195 9.15 35.15 -19.34
C VAL A 195 8.15 35.24 -20.51
N VAL A 196 8.02 34.07 -21.25
CA VAL A 196 7.10 34.08 -22.39
C VAL A 196 6.32 32.76 -22.41
N PHE A 197 5.21 32.83 -23.08
CA PHE A 197 4.54 31.58 -23.45
C PHE A 197 4.99 31.14 -24.84
N VAL A 198 5.30 29.88 -24.91
CA VAL A 198 5.66 29.35 -26.24
C VAL A 198 4.67 28.25 -26.64
N ALA A 199 4.36 28.29 -27.89
CA ALA A 199 3.39 27.30 -28.39
C ALA A 199 3.95 25.87 -28.28
N ASP A 200 3.03 24.99 -27.83
CA ASP A 200 3.36 23.55 -27.74
C ASP A 200 2.25 22.72 -28.36
N SER A 201 2.70 21.50 -28.69
CA SER A 201 1.66 20.63 -29.25
C SER A 201 0.55 20.36 -28.23
N VAL A 202 -0.66 20.14 -28.76
CA VAL A 202 -1.80 19.83 -27.89
C VAL A 202 -1.74 18.35 -27.50
N LYS A 203 -1.64 18.24 -26.17
CA LYS A 203 -1.46 16.87 -25.62
C LYS A 203 -2.61 15.96 -26.02
N SER A 204 -2.25 14.70 -26.37
CA SER A 204 -3.20 13.64 -26.74
C SER A 204 -4.06 14.05 -27.93
N ASN A 205 -3.36 14.75 -28.85
CA ASN A 205 -4.08 15.22 -30.04
C ASN A 205 -3.26 14.93 -31.30
N PRO A 206 -3.12 13.64 -31.66
CA PRO A 206 -2.32 13.36 -32.86
C PRO A 206 -2.92 14.01 -34.12
N LEU A 207 -2.01 14.24 -35.08
CA LEU A 207 -2.44 14.81 -36.36
C LEU A 207 -3.44 13.91 -37.06
N ALA A 208 -4.65 14.43 -37.40
CA ALA A 208 -5.76 13.63 -37.96
C ALA A 208 -5.33 12.89 -39.23
N GLU A 209 -4.40 13.49 -40.04
CA GLU A 209 -3.95 12.88 -41.31
C GLU A 209 -3.26 11.54 -41.06
N LEU A 210 -2.76 11.39 -39.87
CA LEU A 210 -2.08 10.11 -39.56
C LEU A 210 -3.08 8.97 -39.49
N PHE A 211 -4.31 9.30 -39.41
CA PHE A 211 -5.35 8.27 -39.26
C PHE A 211 -6.03 8.02 -40.61
N ALA A 212 -5.60 8.76 -41.66
CA ALA A 212 -6.13 8.58 -43.02
C ALA A 212 -5.14 7.81 -43.88
N ASP A 213 -5.74 7.20 -45.10
CA ASP A 213 -4.82 6.54 -46.04
C ASP A 213 -3.87 7.57 -46.67
N GLU A 214 -2.69 6.98 -46.91
CA GLU A 214 -1.69 7.85 -47.54
C GLU A 214 -2.23 8.45 -48.85
N GLY A 215 -2.10 9.81 -49.01
CA GLY A 215 -2.52 10.47 -50.25
C GLY A 215 -1.34 10.98 -51.07
N ASN A 216 -1.54 11.25 -52.38
CA ASN A 216 -0.50 11.73 -53.31
C ASN A 216 0.00 13.11 -52.94
N LEU A 217 -0.72 13.83 -52.05
CA LEU A 217 -0.33 15.21 -51.72
C LEU A 217 0.38 15.25 -50.36
N ASP A 218 0.65 14.04 -49.79
CA ASP A 218 1.35 14.03 -48.49
C ASP A 218 2.81 14.44 -48.67
N SER A 219 3.30 15.31 -47.80
CA SER A 219 4.74 15.58 -47.78
C SER A 219 5.55 14.32 -47.45
N ASN A 220 6.87 14.30 -47.88
CA ASN A 220 7.73 13.14 -47.58
C ASN A 220 7.85 12.91 -46.08
N SER A 221 7.88 13.95 -45.35
CA SER A 221 7.99 13.82 -43.89
C SER A 221 6.72 13.22 -43.28
N LEU A 222 5.50 13.57 -43.78
CA LEU A 222 4.23 13.01 -43.29
C LEU A 222 4.13 11.53 -43.66
N LYS A 223 4.64 11.23 -44.90
CA LYS A 223 4.64 9.82 -45.28
C LYS A 223 5.51 8.99 -44.33
N ALA A 224 6.65 9.52 -43.99
CA ALA A 224 7.55 8.82 -43.05
C ALA A 224 6.93 8.73 -41.65
N SER A 225 6.33 9.79 -41.16
CA SER A 225 5.69 9.79 -39.82
C SER A 225 4.56 8.77 -39.76
N ARG A 226 3.88 8.49 -40.83
CA ARG A 226 2.77 7.52 -40.85
C ARG A 226 3.29 6.10 -40.57
N ILE A 227 4.49 5.87 -41.12
CA ILE A 227 5.07 4.54 -40.90
C ILE A 227 5.37 4.34 -39.41
N TYR A 228 5.91 5.36 -38.79
CA TYR A 228 6.23 5.26 -37.36
C TYR A 228 4.96 5.21 -36.52
N PHE A 229 4.04 6.05 -36.96
CA PHE A 229 2.77 6.09 -36.21
C PHE A 229 2.08 4.73 -36.25
N ALA A 230 1.99 4.12 -37.41
CA ALA A 230 1.35 2.80 -37.52
C ALA A 230 2.08 1.77 -36.65
N ARG A 231 3.41 1.87 -36.61
CA ARG A 231 4.19 0.95 -35.78
C ARG A 231 3.87 1.11 -34.29
N ASP A 232 3.68 2.33 -33.89
CA ASP A 232 3.48 2.60 -32.46
C ASP A 232 2.00 2.44 -32.07
N PHE A 233 1.16 2.53 -33.08
CA PHE A 233 -0.29 2.59 -32.83
C PHE A 233 -0.77 1.34 -32.10
N ASP A 234 -0.09 0.23 -32.31
CA ASP A 234 -0.45 -1.00 -31.59
C ASP A 234 -0.41 -0.78 -30.08
N GLY A 235 0.65 -0.11 -29.56
CA GLY A 235 0.73 0.23 -28.13
C GLY A 235 -0.39 1.14 -27.67
N TYR A 236 -0.76 2.08 -28.57
CA TYR A 236 -1.85 2.99 -28.21
C TYR A 236 -3.17 2.25 -28.06
N ILE A 237 -3.36 1.22 -28.89
CA ILE A 237 -4.61 0.44 -28.77
C ILE A 237 -4.66 -0.26 -27.42
N ASP A 238 -3.49 -0.66 -26.92
CA ASP A 238 -3.48 -1.26 -25.58
C ASP A 238 -4.00 -0.29 -24.52
N ASN A 239 -3.59 0.95 -24.71
CA ASN A 239 -4.05 1.96 -23.76
C ASN A 239 -5.54 2.24 -23.90
N LEU A 240 -6.02 2.23 -25.11
CA LEU A 240 -7.44 2.52 -25.36
C LEU A 240 -8.32 1.36 -24.92
N LEU A 241 -7.70 0.21 -24.80
CA LEU A 241 -8.48 -0.97 -24.40
C LEU A 241 -8.13 -1.36 -22.97
N THR A 242 -7.58 -0.39 -22.26
CA THR A 242 -7.12 -0.71 -20.90
C THR A 242 -8.27 -1.29 -20.07
N PRO A 243 -9.45 -0.65 -20.12
CA PRO A 243 -10.55 -1.19 -19.31
C PRO A 243 -10.85 -2.66 -19.65
N GLU A 244 -10.72 -2.92 -20.87
CA GLU A 244 -11.07 -4.28 -21.30
C GLU A 244 -9.91 -5.25 -21.02
N LYS A 245 -8.77 -4.67 -20.90
CA LYS A 245 -7.61 -5.52 -20.52
C LYS A 245 -7.61 -5.77 -19.01
N ARG A 246 -8.27 -4.79 -18.36
CA ARG A 246 -8.28 -4.91 -16.90
C ARG A 246 -9.40 -5.83 -16.43
N ALA A 247 -10.41 -5.84 -17.38
CA ALA A 247 -11.59 -6.63 -16.98
C ALA A 247 -12.34 -7.10 -18.22
N THR A 248 -12.74 -8.23 -18.36
CA THR A 248 -13.38 -8.85 -19.53
C THR A 248 -14.77 -8.27 -19.75
N SER A 249 -15.54 -7.54 -18.66
CA SER A 249 -16.79 -6.79 -18.85
C SER A 249 -16.78 -5.52 -18.00
N PRO A 250 -16.04 -4.67 -18.40
CA PRO A 250 -15.98 -3.41 -17.66
C PRO A 250 -17.30 -2.64 -17.70
N SER A 251 -17.67 -2.11 -16.46
CA SER A 251 -18.87 -1.26 -16.46
C SER A 251 -18.74 -0.09 -17.44
N SER A 252 -19.87 0.47 -17.79
CA SER A 252 -19.84 1.66 -18.66
C SER A 252 -18.97 2.77 -18.06
N SER A 253 -19.06 2.92 -16.78
CA SER A 253 -18.25 3.95 -16.11
C SER A 253 -16.76 3.63 -16.21
N ASP A 254 -16.41 2.39 -16.07
CA ASP A 254 -15.00 1.98 -16.17
C ASP A 254 -14.47 2.21 -17.59
N ILE A 255 -15.30 1.92 -18.53
CA ILE A 255 -14.87 2.13 -19.92
C ILE A 255 -14.68 3.61 -20.21
N ILE A 256 -15.61 4.42 -19.75
CA ILE A 256 -15.57 5.87 -20.05
C ILE A 256 -14.39 6.51 -19.33
N ASN A 257 -14.03 5.98 -18.18
CA ASN A 257 -13.03 6.69 -17.36
C ASN A 257 -11.67 5.99 -17.44
N GLY A 258 -11.63 4.93 -18.18
CA GLY A 258 -10.50 4.04 -17.90
C GLY A 258 -9.55 3.96 -19.10
N PHE A 259 -9.92 4.67 -20.24
CA PHE A 259 -8.99 4.55 -21.36
C PHE A 259 -8.29 5.88 -21.61
N SER A 260 -7.09 5.79 -22.17
CA SER A 260 -6.30 6.96 -22.61
C SER A 260 -5.51 6.62 -23.87
N LEU A 261 -5.18 7.67 -24.60
CA LEU A 261 -4.41 7.41 -25.82
C LEU A 261 -2.92 7.31 -25.51
N LYS A 262 -2.42 8.19 -24.61
CA LYS A 262 -1.02 8.25 -24.17
C LYS A 262 -0.07 8.25 -25.37
N ASP A 263 -0.42 9.07 -26.32
CA ASP A 263 0.43 9.10 -27.53
C ASP A 263 1.70 9.92 -27.28
N ASP A 264 2.63 9.67 -28.20
CA ASP A 264 3.87 10.46 -28.17
C ASP A 264 3.65 11.88 -28.69
N ASN A 265 4.23 12.78 -27.91
CA ASN A 265 4.02 14.20 -28.24
C ASN A 265 4.46 14.53 -29.67
N HIS A 266 5.38 13.72 -30.29
CA HIS A 266 5.91 14.10 -31.60
C HIS A 266 4.88 13.87 -32.71
N TYR A 267 3.64 13.22 -32.35
CA TYR A 267 2.58 13.04 -33.36
C TYR A 267 1.49 14.08 -33.20
N ASN A 268 1.65 14.79 -32.15
CA ASN A 268 0.54 15.69 -31.83
C ASN A 268 0.62 16.98 -32.66
N GLU A 269 -0.55 17.48 -32.98
CA GLU A 269 -0.65 18.76 -33.70
C GLU A 269 -0.67 19.95 -32.73
N PHE A 270 -0.42 21.13 -33.25
CA PHE A 270 -0.27 22.32 -32.39
C PHE A 270 -1.62 23.02 -32.22
N GLN A 271 -2.71 22.39 -32.77
CA GLN A 271 -4.05 22.95 -32.60
C GLN A 271 -5.10 21.85 -32.67
N SER A 272 -6.19 22.16 -32.00
CA SER A 272 -7.40 21.33 -32.15
C SER A 272 -8.61 22.19 -32.51
N ASP A 273 -9.30 21.84 -33.61
CA ASP A 273 -10.45 22.66 -33.97
C ASP A 273 -11.69 21.79 -34.22
N SER A 274 -12.86 22.49 -34.17
CA SER A 274 -14.14 21.75 -34.21
C SER A 274 -14.56 21.50 -35.65
N ASN A 275 -13.71 21.83 -36.58
CA ASN A 275 -14.11 21.48 -37.95
C ASN A 275 -14.11 19.96 -38.15
N THR A 276 -15.29 19.35 -38.51
CA THR A 276 -15.59 17.91 -38.52
C THR A 276 -14.71 17.19 -39.54
N THR A 277 -13.82 17.90 -40.45
CA THR A 277 -13.06 17.12 -41.44
C THR A 277 -11.56 17.17 -41.13
N ASN A 278 -11.01 18.14 -40.30
CA ASN A 278 -9.56 18.37 -40.21
C ASN A 278 -8.99 17.85 -38.89
N ASP A 279 -9.99 17.34 -37.87
CA ASP A 279 -9.46 16.92 -36.56
C ASP A 279 -10.22 15.69 -36.05
N ASN A 280 -11.02 15.16 -36.94
CA ASN A 280 -11.83 14.01 -36.51
C ASN A 280 -11.16 12.70 -36.96
N THR A 281 -10.47 12.12 -35.96
CA THR A 281 -9.71 10.91 -36.27
C THR A 281 -10.63 9.72 -36.50
N ALA A 282 -11.85 9.86 -36.10
CA ALA A 282 -12.80 8.73 -36.19
C ALA A 282 -13.48 8.68 -37.55
N LYS A 283 -13.43 9.69 -38.36
CA LYS A 283 -14.15 9.78 -39.64
C LYS A 283 -13.22 9.43 -40.80
N VAL A 284 -11.94 9.25 -40.52
CA VAL A 284 -11.00 8.98 -41.60
C VAL A 284 -10.67 7.48 -41.62
N THR A 285 -10.62 6.86 -42.93
CA THR A 285 -10.45 5.41 -43.06
C THR A 285 -9.00 5.08 -43.47
N ASN A 286 -8.30 4.39 -42.46
CA ASN A 286 -6.97 3.81 -42.73
C ASN A 286 -7.02 2.29 -42.62
N SER A 287 -6.80 1.65 -43.79
CA SER A 287 -6.98 0.20 -43.81
C SER A 287 -5.93 -0.52 -42.96
N ASN A 288 -4.73 0.04 -42.92
CA ASN A 288 -3.68 -0.57 -42.10
C ASN A 288 -3.99 -0.47 -40.59
N LEU A 289 -4.42 0.67 -40.13
CA LEU A 289 -4.78 0.84 -38.71
C LEU A 289 -5.99 -0.02 -38.35
N LYS A 290 -6.91 -0.02 -39.35
CA LYS A 290 -8.06 -0.90 -39.10
C LYS A 290 -7.62 -2.35 -38.89
N THR A 291 -6.71 -2.77 -39.76
CA THR A 291 -6.23 -4.14 -39.62
C THR A 291 -5.54 -4.35 -38.26
N ILE A 292 -4.75 -3.38 -37.84
CA ILE A 292 -4.07 -3.46 -36.52
C ILE A 292 -5.10 -3.57 -35.40
N ILE A 293 -6.14 -2.78 -35.50
CA ILE A 293 -7.19 -2.79 -34.47
C ILE A 293 -7.90 -4.13 -34.48
N ASP A 294 -8.27 -4.52 -35.70
CA ASP A 294 -9.03 -5.78 -35.82
C ASP A 294 -8.21 -6.94 -35.27
N ASN A 295 -6.95 -6.92 -35.61
CA ASN A 295 -6.08 -7.98 -35.07
C ASN A 295 -6.05 -7.97 -33.55
N LYS A 296 -6.00 -6.75 -33.00
CA LYS A 296 -5.96 -6.67 -31.53
C LYS A 296 -7.30 -7.09 -30.92
N LEU A 297 -8.31 -6.60 -31.52
CA LEU A 297 -9.63 -7.00 -31.01
C LEU A 297 -9.78 -8.52 -31.07
N ALA A 298 -9.27 -9.11 -32.23
CA ALA A 298 -9.34 -10.57 -32.37
C ALA A 298 -8.46 -11.26 -31.31
N GLU A 299 -7.31 -10.63 -31.07
CA GLU A 299 -6.39 -11.17 -30.05
C GLU A 299 -7.04 -11.18 -28.67
N LEU A 300 -7.87 -10.18 -28.38
CA LEU A 300 -8.44 -10.06 -27.02
C LEU A 300 -9.83 -10.70 -26.98
N ASN A 301 -10.23 -11.31 -28.11
CA ASN A 301 -11.54 -11.99 -28.22
C ASN A 301 -12.69 -11.07 -27.81
N LEU A 302 -12.67 -9.82 -28.17
CA LEU A 302 -13.71 -8.84 -27.80
C LEU A 302 -14.80 -8.80 -28.88
N SER A 303 -15.99 -9.66 -28.64
CA SER A 303 -17.11 -9.75 -29.59
C SER A 303 -18.02 -8.53 -29.49
N GLY A 304 -18.37 -7.86 -30.63
CA GLY A 304 -19.28 -6.70 -30.64
C GLY A 304 -18.53 -5.37 -30.71
N TYR A 305 -17.15 -5.52 -30.57
CA TYR A 305 -16.33 -4.32 -30.75
C TYR A 305 -15.97 -4.12 -32.21
N SER A 306 -15.96 -2.85 -32.55
CA SER A 306 -15.55 -2.53 -33.94
C SER A 306 -14.39 -1.55 -33.95
N ALA A 307 -13.62 -1.66 -35.06
CA ALA A 307 -12.54 -0.68 -35.24
C ALA A 307 -13.03 0.75 -35.08
N LYS A 308 -14.27 0.93 -35.52
CA LYS A 308 -14.85 2.28 -35.39
C LYS A 308 -15.00 2.70 -33.92
N MET A 309 -15.40 1.82 -33.07
CA MET A 309 -15.53 2.14 -31.64
C MET A 309 -14.17 2.53 -31.04
N ILE A 310 -13.13 1.78 -31.45
CA ILE A 310 -11.79 2.07 -30.91
C ILE A 310 -11.29 3.42 -31.44
N MET A 311 -11.64 3.65 -32.61
CA MET A 311 -11.28 4.96 -33.16
C MET A 311 -12.04 6.08 -32.47
N ASN A 312 -13.31 5.82 -32.19
CA ASN A 312 -14.06 6.81 -31.40
C ASN A 312 -13.42 7.08 -30.05
N ARG A 313 -12.85 6.05 -29.49
CA ARG A 313 -12.14 6.27 -28.21
C ARG A 313 -10.92 7.18 -28.41
N ALA A 314 -10.17 6.87 -29.44
CA ALA A 314 -9.02 7.73 -29.73
C ALA A 314 -9.45 9.18 -29.94
N GLU A 315 -10.63 9.35 -30.67
CA GLU A 315 -11.15 10.71 -30.88
C GLU A 315 -11.61 11.36 -29.58
N ALA A 316 -12.11 10.57 -28.69
CA ALA A 316 -12.64 11.12 -27.42
C ALA A 316 -11.51 11.71 -26.58
N MET A 317 -10.28 11.25 -26.83
CA MET A 317 -9.16 11.73 -26.02
C MET A 317 -8.62 13.05 -26.56
N SER A 318 -8.99 13.36 -27.78
CA SER A 318 -8.65 14.70 -28.28
C SER A 318 -9.58 15.77 -27.73
N CYS A 319 -9.09 16.96 -27.80
CA CYS A 319 -9.90 18.05 -27.22
C CYS A 319 -11.23 18.19 -27.96
N SER A 320 -11.18 18.21 -29.32
CA SER A 320 -12.44 18.33 -30.08
C SER A 320 -13.33 17.11 -29.85
N GLY A 321 -12.71 15.96 -29.69
CA GLY A 321 -13.48 14.74 -29.41
C GLY A 321 -14.24 14.79 -28.11
N CYS A 322 -13.54 15.25 -27.08
CA CYS A 322 -14.17 15.28 -25.75
C CYS A 322 -15.27 16.33 -25.68
N HIS A 323 -15.17 17.39 -26.48
CA HIS A 323 -16.09 18.51 -26.30
C HIS A 323 -17.17 18.53 -27.39
N GLN A 324 -16.94 17.75 -28.52
CA GLN A 324 -17.92 17.95 -29.59
C GLN A 324 -18.06 16.68 -30.42
N ASN A 325 -16.97 16.14 -30.92
CA ASN A 325 -17.02 15.15 -31.99
C ASN A 325 -17.43 13.77 -31.48
N SER A 326 -17.21 13.53 -30.18
CA SER A 326 -17.50 12.17 -29.70
C SER A 326 -18.76 12.15 -28.85
N SER A 327 -19.35 13.35 -28.87
CA SER A 327 -20.60 13.42 -28.10
C SER A 327 -21.62 12.38 -28.61
N ASP A 328 -21.85 11.38 -27.74
CA ASP A 328 -22.83 10.30 -27.95
C ASP A 328 -22.33 9.30 -28.98
N ALA A 329 -21.06 9.33 -29.20
CA ALA A 329 -20.47 8.32 -30.09
C ALA A 329 -20.34 6.96 -29.37
N LYS A 330 -20.61 6.00 -30.19
CA LYS A 330 -20.50 4.64 -29.64
C LYS A 330 -19.03 4.25 -29.41
N ILE A 331 -18.63 3.93 -28.17
CA ILE A 331 -17.20 3.69 -27.89
C ILE A 331 -17.01 2.25 -27.40
N ALA A 332 -18.02 1.55 -27.19
CA ALA A 332 -18.08 0.12 -26.86
C ALA A 332 -19.50 -0.41 -27.05
N PRO A 333 -19.67 -1.72 -27.14
CA PRO A 333 -21.04 -2.26 -27.25
C PRO A 333 -21.96 -1.74 -26.14
N ASN A 334 -22.95 -0.97 -26.50
CA ASN A 334 -23.99 -0.45 -25.59
C ASN A 334 -23.45 0.65 -24.68
N VAL A 335 -22.33 1.16 -25.05
CA VAL A 335 -21.78 2.27 -24.25
C VAL A 335 -21.50 3.45 -25.19
N ASN A 336 -22.10 4.56 -24.87
CA ASN A 336 -21.81 5.79 -25.63
C ASN A 336 -21.02 6.78 -24.79
N TRP A 337 -20.11 7.41 -25.49
CA TRP A 337 -19.48 8.55 -24.81
C TRP A 337 -20.52 9.56 -24.35
N PRO A 338 -20.37 10.04 -23.04
CA PRO A 338 -21.40 10.91 -22.45
C PRO A 338 -21.58 12.20 -23.25
N LYS A 339 -22.84 12.69 -23.18
CA LYS A 339 -23.17 13.93 -23.91
C LYS A 339 -22.56 15.15 -23.21
N SER A 340 -22.01 15.98 -23.96
CA SER A 340 -21.57 17.26 -23.40
C SER A 340 -22.69 18.30 -23.42
N GLN A 341 -22.68 19.38 -22.38
CA GLN A 341 -23.62 20.51 -22.37
C GLN A 341 -23.24 21.53 -23.45
N SER A 342 -23.56 21.26 -24.64
CA SER A 342 -23.08 22.06 -25.78
C SER A 342 -21.60 21.81 -26.05
N PHE A 343 -20.65 22.86 -26.01
CA PHE A 343 -19.24 22.69 -26.38
C PHE A 343 -18.34 22.73 -25.14
N VAL A 344 -18.69 23.17 -23.89
CA VAL A 344 -17.84 23.28 -22.68
C VAL A 344 -18.45 22.42 -21.58
N HIS A 345 -17.61 22.06 -20.61
CA HIS A 345 -18.07 21.25 -19.47
C HIS A 345 -18.38 22.13 -18.27
N VAL A 346 -17.84 23.35 -18.32
CA VAL A 346 -18.22 24.40 -17.36
C VAL A 346 -18.49 25.69 -18.13
N ASN A 347 -19.72 26.16 -17.96
CA ASN A 347 -19.97 27.38 -18.73
C ASN A 347 -19.62 28.64 -17.93
N GLU A 348 -19.73 29.77 -18.41
CA GLU A 348 -19.24 31.05 -17.87
C GLU A 348 -20.01 31.45 -16.61
N GLN A 349 -21.12 30.72 -16.46
CA GLN A 349 -21.90 31.00 -15.23
C GLN A 349 -21.60 29.97 -14.15
N GLY A 350 -20.73 28.99 -14.52
CA GLY A 350 -20.36 27.98 -13.52
C GLY A 350 -21.22 26.73 -13.58
N ALA A 351 -22.06 26.60 -14.59
CA ALA A 351 -22.91 25.41 -14.73
C ALA A 351 -22.06 24.23 -15.23
N LEU A 352 -22.31 23.01 -14.62
CA LEU A 352 -21.54 21.81 -14.97
C LEU A 352 -22.34 20.93 -15.94
N SER A 353 -21.61 20.31 -16.94
CA SER A 353 -22.28 19.42 -17.90
C SER A 353 -22.65 18.10 -17.25
N SER A 354 -23.58 17.31 -17.83
CA SER A 354 -23.96 15.99 -17.31
C SER A 354 -22.79 15.01 -17.42
N ALA A 355 -22.00 15.20 -18.48
CA ALA A 355 -20.81 14.34 -18.56
C ALA A 355 -19.93 14.47 -17.31
N LEU A 356 -19.75 15.72 -16.83
CA LEU A 356 -18.92 15.95 -15.63
C LEU A 356 -19.63 15.45 -14.38
N THR A 357 -20.93 15.74 -14.20
CA THR A 357 -21.62 15.46 -12.92
C THR A 357 -21.99 13.99 -12.83
N GLU A 358 -22.10 13.31 -13.95
CA GLU A 358 -22.63 11.94 -13.87
C GLU A 358 -21.51 10.92 -14.11
N GLN A 359 -20.41 11.37 -14.81
CA GLN A 359 -19.43 10.34 -15.18
C GLN A 359 -18.06 10.67 -14.59
N PHE A 360 -17.48 11.87 -14.81
CA PHE A 360 -16.05 12.11 -14.56
C PHE A 360 -15.81 12.52 -13.12
N LEU A 361 -16.67 13.41 -12.54
CA LEU A 361 -16.39 13.88 -11.16
C LEU A 361 -16.58 12.75 -10.15
N PRO A 362 -17.64 11.93 -10.29
CA PRO A 362 -17.76 10.83 -9.34
C PRO A 362 -16.59 9.85 -9.42
N ALA A 363 -16.19 9.53 -10.65
CA ALA A 363 -15.04 8.62 -10.78
C ALA A 363 -13.78 9.22 -10.17
N ARG A 364 -13.54 10.46 -10.34
CA ARG A 364 -12.35 11.13 -9.80
C ARG A 364 -12.40 11.22 -8.28
N SER A 365 -13.54 11.54 -7.79
CA SER A 365 -13.72 11.55 -6.33
C SER A 365 -13.43 10.18 -5.71
N ALA A 366 -13.88 9.18 -6.40
CA ALA A 366 -13.65 7.82 -5.89
C ALA A 366 -12.15 7.50 -5.81
N VAL A 367 -11.41 8.00 -6.78
CA VAL A 367 -9.97 7.76 -6.78
C VAL A 367 -9.32 8.50 -5.59
N LEU A 368 -9.69 9.74 -5.40
CA LEU A 368 -9.14 10.52 -4.28
C LEU A 368 -9.49 9.89 -2.94
N VAL A 369 -10.69 9.49 -2.77
CA VAL A 369 -11.15 8.94 -1.48
C VAL A 369 -10.48 7.59 -1.24
N ASP A 370 -10.44 6.87 -2.34
CA ASP A 370 -9.81 5.55 -2.20
C ASP A 370 -8.33 5.70 -1.77
N TYR A 371 -7.60 6.51 -2.43
CA TYR A 371 -6.20 6.75 -2.06
C TYR A 371 -6.08 7.24 -0.63
N TRP A 372 -6.82 8.19 -0.30
CA TRP A 372 -6.77 8.75 1.05
C TRP A 372 -7.04 7.69 2.11
N GLN A 373 -8.03 6.92 1.88
CA GLN A 373 -8.44 5.91 2.87
C GLN A 373 -7.36 4.84 3.03
N LYS A 374 -6.86 4.42 1.95
CA LYS A 374 -5.83 3.38 2.01
C LYS A 374 -4.55 3.88 2.69
N THR A 375 -4.34 5.05 2.57
CA THR A 375 -3.08 5.59 3.10
C THR A 375 -3.25 6.07 4.53
N ALA A 376 -4.44 6.47 4.88
CA ALA A 376 -4.71 7.02 6.21
C ALA A 376 -4.95 5.90 7.22
N GLU A 377 -5.21 4.66 6.75
CA GLU A 377 -5.61 3.63 7.70
C GLU A 377 -4.38 2.90 8.24
N LYS A 378 -4.21 3.02 9.48
CA LYS A 378 -3.10 2.33 10.16
C LYS A 378 -3.27 0.81 10.09
N TRP A 379 -4.51 0.39 10.10
CA TRP A 379 -4.78 -1.05 10.01
C TRP A 379 -5.71 -1.35 8.83
N ARG A 380 -5.18 -2.19 8.00
CA ARG A 380 -6.11 -2.72 6.99
C ARG A 380 -6.38 -4.20 7.21
N PHE A 381 -7.79 -4.54 7.32
CA PHE A 381 -8.16 -5.92 7.65
C PHE A 381 -8.49 -6.69 6.36
N ALA A 382 -8.71 -7.90 6.57
CA ALA A 382 -9.05 -8.72 5.40
C ALA A 382 -10.16 -8.07 4.56
N GLU A 383 -10.16 -8.33 3.26
CA GLU A 383 -11.00 -7.62 2.28
C GLU A 383 -12.48 -7.82 2.59
N VAL A 384 -12.73 -9.05 3.18
CA VAL A 384 -14.13 -9.31 3.51
C VAL A 384 -14.22 -9.81 4.96
N ASN A 385 -15.06 -9.12 5.81
CA ASN A 385 -15.41 -9.66 7.14
C ASN A 385 -16.90 -10.03 7.21
N PHE A 386 -17.35 -10.50 8.29
CA PHE A 386 -18.72 -11.04 8.39
C PHE A 386 -19.76 -9.96 8.12
N SER A 387 -19.51 -8.80 8.66
CA SER A 387 -20.50 -7.72 8.45
C SER A 387 -20.61 -7.39 6.97
N SER A 388 -19.46 -7.16 6.33
CA SER A 388 -19.53 -6.79 4.91
C SER A 388 -20.06 -7.94 4.06
N ALA A 389 -19.69 -9.21 4.34
CA ALA A 389 -20.21 -10.36 3.57
C ALA A 389 -21.73 -10.44 3.64
N ASN A 390 -22.30 -10.02 4.68
CA ASN A 390 -23.76 -10.12 4.86
C ASN A 390 -24.49 -8.91 4.27
N ASN A 391 -23.69 -7.81 4.24
CA ASN A 391 -24.54 -6.63 4.07
C ASN A 391 -24.16 -5.86 2.82
N ASN A 392 -23.13 -6.30 2.09
CA ASN A 392 -22.66 -5.39 1.03
C ASN A 392 -22.70 -6.09 -0.33
N PHE A 393 -23.15 -7.44 -0.32
CA PHE A 393 -22.91 -8.11 -1.61
C PHE A 393 -24.19 -8.79 -2.07
N GLY A 394 -25.37 -8.27 -1.54
CA GLY A 394 -26.63 -8.86 -2.01
C GLY A 394 -26.82 -10.31 -1.57
N GLY A 395 -25.95 -10.79 -0.62
CA GLY A 395 -25.90 -12.11 0.02
C GLY A 395 -24.49 -12.49 0.46
N ARG A 396 -24.47 -13.32 1.48
CA ARG A 396 -23.17 -13.68 2.07
C ARG A 396 -22.27 -14.40 1.06
N TYR A 397 -22.85 -15.20 0.24
CA TYR A 397 -22.01 -16.07 -0.59
C TYR A 397 -21.70 -15.41 -1.93
N ASN A 398 -22.24 -14.22 -2.04
CA ASN A 398 -21.85 -13.42 -3.22
C ASN A 398 -20.55 -12.68 -3.00
N ALA A 399 -20.07 -12.72 -1.79
CA ALA A 399 -18.80 -12.07 -1.49
C ALA A 399 -17.64 -12.80 -2.18
N PRO A 400 -16.61 -12.09 -2.56
CA PRO A 400 -15.49 -12.68 -3.29
C PRO A 400 -14.61 -13.56 -2.40
N ASN A 401 -14.72 -13.34 -1.06
CA ASN A 401 -14.00 -14.17 -0.10
C ASN A 401 -14.86 -14.46 1.12
N HIS A 402 -14.56 -15.66 1.65
CA HIS A 402 -15.27 -16.03 2.87
C HIS A 402 -14.58 -15.45 4.11
N PRO A 403 -15.51 -14.86 4.98
CA PRO A 403 -14.90 -14.26 6.18
C PRO A 403 -14.32 -15.32 7.11
N ASN A 404 -13.23 -14.99 7.79
CA ASN A 404 -12.63 -15.91 8.77
C ASN A 404 -13.51 -16.02 10.02
N GLY A 405 -13.63 -17.25 10.46
CA GLY A 405 -14.62 -17.52 11.52
C GLY A 405 -14.10 -17.21 12.92
N GLY A 406 -12.75 -17.00 13.03
CA GLY A 406 -12.35 -16.94 14.43
C GLY A 406 -11.10 -16.11 14.65
N ALA A 407 -10.58 -15.49 13.51
CA ALA A 407 -9.35 -14.73 13.71
C ALA A 407 -9.37 -13.45 12.88
N PHE A 408 -8.61 -12.42 13.39
CA PHE A 408 -8.37 -11.19 12.63
C PHE A 408 -6.94 -11.18 12.09
N ALA A 409 -6.85 -10.60 10.93
CA ALA A 409 -5.53 -10.25 10.39
C ALA A 409 -5.53 -8.82 9.86
N ALA A 410 -4.48 -8.13 10.28
CA ALA A 410 -4.49 -6.70 9.89
C ALA A 410 -3.13 -6.34 9.27
N LEU A 411 -3.26 -5.59 8.10
CA LEU A 411 -2.09 -5.03 7.42
C LEU A 411 -1.73 -3.65 8.01
N LYS A 412 -0.42 -3.54 8.30
CA LYS A 412 0.05 -2.25 8.83
C LYS A 412 0.49 -1.34 7.68
N THR A 413 0.75 -0.08 8.03
CA THR A 413 1.10 0.90 7.00
C THR A 413 2.42 0.51 6.32
N ASP A 414 3.24 -0.21 7.08
CA ASP A 414 4.56 -0.55 6.51
C ASP A 414 4.50 -1.85 5.70
N GLY A 415 3.22 -2.45 5.62
CA GLY A 415 3.05 -3.60 4.75
C GLY A 415 3.26 -4.91 5.51
N SER A 416 3.49 -4.88 6.80
CA SER A 416 3.53 -6.10 7.62
C SER A 416 2.15 -6.47 8.14
N ILE A 417 2.09 -7.83 8.68
CA ILE A 417 0.76 -8.34 9.07
C ILE A 417 0.79 -8.74 10.54
N THR A 418 -0.33 -8.31 11.21
CA THR A 418 -0.60 -8.82 12.56
C THR A 418 -1.92 -9.59 12.59
N ALA A 419 -1.75 -10.77 13.28
CA ALA A 419 -2.97 -11.58 13.39
C ALA A 419 -3.22 -11.97 14.85
N TRP A 420 -4.51 -12.05 15.22
CA TRP A 420 -4.84 -12.52 16.58
C TRP A 420 -6.19 -13.23 16.56
N GLY A 421 -6.48 -13.97 17.61
CA GLY A 421 -7.65 -14.84 17.70
C GLY A 421 -7.28 -16.32 17.75
N ALA A 422 -8.15 -17.17 17.30
CA ALA A 422 -7.92 -18.61 17.41
C ALA A 422 -6.75 -19.04 16.52
N SER A 423 -5.84 -19.80 17.14
CA SER A 423 -4.64 -20.25 16.42
C SER A 423 -5.01 -21.13 15.22
N GLN A 424 -6.07 -21.92 15.31
CA GLN A 424 -6.45 -22.85 14.23
C GLN A 424 -7.11 -22.10 13.06
N HIS A 425 -7.38 -20.77 13.27
CA HIS A 425 -7.99 -19.95 12.23
C HIS A 425 -6.98 -18.95 11.66
N GLY A 426 -5.77 -19.11 12.12
CA GLY A 426 -4.74 -18.20 11.60
C GLY A 426 -4.47 -17.01 12.50
N GLY A 427 -4.99 -17.19 13.76
CA GLY A 427 -4.84 -16.07 14.71
C GLY A 427 -3.42 -15.92 15.20
N THR A 428 -2.57 -16.90 14.85
CA THR A 428 -1.14 -16.85 15.17
C THR A 428 -0.32 -17.19 13.92
N SER A 429 0.98 -16.72 13.96
CA SER A 429 1.96 -17.15 12.97
C SER A 429 1.78 -16.41 11.65
N ALA A 430 1.20 -15.17 11.78
CA ALA A 430 1.17 -14.35 10.56
C ALA A 430 2.57 -14.28 9.92
N PRO A 431 2.58 -14.21 8.57
CA PRO A 431 3.87 -14.20 7.88
C PRO A 431 4.73 -12.98 8.27
N PHE A 432 6.07 -13.36 8.27
CA PHE A 432 7.05 -12.31 8.61
C PHE A 432 7.41 -11.52 7.36
N GLY A 433 7.62 -10.22 7.41
CA GLY A 433 7.99 -9.43 6.24
C GLY A 433 7.00 -8.31 5.96
N SER A 434 7.45 -7.36 5.09
CA SER A 434 6.61 -6.21 4.72
C SER A 434 6.33 -6.22 3.22
N GLY A 435 5.47 -5.34 2.81
CA GLY A 435 5.24 -5.23 1.37
C GLY A 435 3.91 -5.84 0.93
N TYR A 436 3.17 -6.38 1.94
CA TYR A 436 1.82 -6.89 1.62
C TYR A 436 0.84 -5.75 1.39
N THR A 437 -0.01 -6.04 0.46
CA THR A 437 -0.92 -4.93 0.12
C THR A 437 -2.37 -5.31 0.39
N LYS A 438 -2.62 -6.73 0.40
CA LYS A 438 -4.02 -7.16 0.62
C LYS A 438 -4.04 -8.47 1.42
N ILE A 439 -5.20 -8.64 2.27
CA ILE A 439 -5.38 -9.88 3.03
C ILE A 439 -6.73 -10.50 2.65
N TYR A 440 -6.62 -11.78 2.37
CA TYR A 440 -7.83 -12.55 2.06
C TYR A 440 -8.02 -13.69 3.06
N SER A 441 -9.31 -14.22 3.07
CA SER A 441 -9.48 -15.27 4.09
C SER A 441 -10.43 -16.35 3.59
N THR A 442 -10.25 -17.53 4.11
CA THR A 442 -11.29 -18.57 4.18
C THR A 442 -11.86 -18.66 5.60
N ASP A 443 -12.64 -19.75 5.85
CA ASP A 443 -13.25 -19.85 7.18
C ASP A 443 -12.16 -20.02 8.27
N TYR A 444 -10.94 -20.63 7.82
CA TYR A 444 -9.98 -20.94 8.90
C TYR A 444 -8.57 -20.56 8.47
N ALA A 445 -8.44 -19.82 7.30
CA ALA A 445 -7.06 -19.49 6.87
C ALA A 445 -7.02 -18.10 6.26
N PHE A 446 -5.74 -17.56 6.17
CA PHE A 446 -5.51 -16.27 5.51
C PHE A 446 -4.53 -16.46 4.35
N ALA A 447 -4.67 -15.56 3.35
CA ALA A 447 -3.66 -15.38 2.29
C ALA A 447 -3.37 -13.91 2.06
N ALA A 448 -2.07 -13.61 1.93
CA ALA A 448 -1.69 -12.20 1.75
C ALA A 448 -0.97 -12.03 0.41
N LEU A 449 -1.32 -10.84 -0.29
CA LEU A 449 -0.79 -10.52 -1.62
C LEU A 449 0.19 -9.34 -1.53
N LYS A 450 1.35 -9.50 -2.27
CA LYS A 450 2.31 -8.39 -2.32
C LYS A 450 2.14 -7.58 -3.60
N THR A 451 2.93 -6.46 -3.65
CA THR A 451 2.84 -5.56 -4.82
C THR A 451 3.30 -6.27 -6.09
N ASP A 452 4.27 -7.13 -5.90
CA ASP A 452 4.78 -7.82 -7.09
C ASP A 452 3.91 -9.01 -7.49
N GLY A 453 2.86 -9.26 -6.63
CA GLY A 453 1.88 -10.29 -6.99
C GLY A 453 2.17 -11.64 -6.34
N SER A 454 3.19 -11.75 -5.55
CA SER A 454 3.44 -12.99 -4.81
C SER A 454 2.48 -13.15 -3.63
N ILE A 455 2.33 -14.58 -3.21
CA ILE A 455 1.27 -14.87 -2.21
C ILE A 455 1.87 -15.67 -1.08
N THR A 456 1.46 -15.21 0.15
CA THR A 456 1.75 -16.04 1.33
C THR A 456 0.47 -16.40 2.08
N ALA A 457 0.45 -17.74 2.42
CA ALA A 457 -0.76 -18.18 3.13
C ALA A 457 -0.40 -18.74 4.50
N TRP A 458 -1.37 -18.57 5.49
CA TRP A 458 -1.13 -19.16 6.81
C TRP A 458 -2.46 -19.51 7.47
N GLY A 459 -2.44 -20.29 8.56
CA GLY A 459 -3.63 -20.83 9.22
C GLY A 459 -3.78 -22.33 9.03
N ARG A 460 -4.97 -22.85 9.10
CA ARG A 460 -5.17 -24.30 9.00
C ARG A 460 -4.88 -24.79 7.57
N SER A 461 -4.03 -25.78 7.48
CA SER A 461 -3.50 -26.24 6.19
C SER A 461 -4.63 -26.79 5.30
N GLY A 462 -5.62 -27.50 5.82
CA GLY A 462 -6.71 -28.08 5.02
C GLY A 462 -7.67 -27.03 4.48
N TYR A 463 -7.46 -25.76 4.87
CA TYR A 463 -8.37 -24.70 4.43
C TYR A 463 -7.61 -23.67 3.59
N GLY A 464 -6.40 -24.10 3.25
CA GLY A 464 -5.63 -23.21 2.37
C GLY A 464 -4.55 -22.43 3.09
N GLY A 465 -4.38 -22.85 4.38
CA GLY A 465 -3.39 -22.12 5.18
C GLY A 465 -1.96 -22.42 4.77
N SER A 466 -1.80 -23.37 3.84
CA SER A 466 -0.51 -23.70 3.24
C SER A 466 -0.69 -24.07 1.77
N GLY A 467 0.43 -23.98 1.02
CA GLY A 467 0.37 -24.51 -0.36
C GLY A 467 0.05 -23.43 -1.39
N ALA A 468 0.23 -22.12 -0.91
CA ALA A 468 0.02 -21.04 -1.89
C ALA A 468 0.95 -21.20 -3.10
N PRO A 469 0.46 -20.81 -4.31
CA PRO A 469 1.28 -21.00 -5.51
C PRO A 469 2.58 -20.18 -5.46
N SER A 470 3.65 -20.84 -6.06
CA SER A 470 4.91 -20.10 -6.19
C SER A 470 4.85 -19.12 -7.36
N GLY A 471 5.60 -17.99 -7.37
CA GLY A 471 5.62 -17.04 -8.49
C GLY A 471 4.96 -15.71 -8.15
N SER A 472 5.10 -14.68 -9.10
CA SER A 472 4.53 -13.34 -8.92
C SER A 472 3.55 -13.00 -10.04
N GLY A 473 2.86 -11.87 -9.92
CA GLY A 473 2.00 -11.41 -11.02
C GLY A 473 0.53 -11.65 -10.76
N TYR A 474 0.24 -12.19 -9.58
CA TYR A 474 -1.17 -12.31 -9.21
C TYR A 474 -1.77 -10.96 -8.82
N THR A 475 -2.99 -10.86 -9.18
CA THR A 475 -3.54 -9.52 -8.96
C THR A 475 -4.71 -9.58 -7.98
N LYS A 476 -5.31 -10.82 -7.85
CA LYS A 476 -6.49 -10.92 -6.96
C LYS A 476 -6.63 -12.36 -6.46
N ILE A 477 -7.24 -12.51 -5.17
CA ILE A 477 -7.48 -13.84 -4.61
C ILE A 477 -8.97 -13.96 -4.23
N TYR A 478 -9.53 -15.15 -4.52
CA TYR A 478 -10.92 -15.48 -4.16
C TYR A 478 -10.94 -16.74 -3.28
N SER A 479 -12.17 -16.86 -2.55
CA SER A 479 -12.12 -18.04 -1.68
C SER A 479 -13.51 -18.68 -1.60
N THR A 480 -13.48 -20.00 -1.59
CA THR A 480 -14.61 -20.72 -0.99
C THR A 480 -14.42 -20.84 0.53
N SER A 481 -15.28 -21.73 1.14
CA SER A 481 -15.15 -21.80 2.60
C SER A 481 -13.83 -22.44 3.01
N ARG A 482 -13.19 -23.28 2.02
CA ARG A 482 -12.01 -24.01 2.49
C ARG A 482 -10.88 -23.96 1.45
N ALA A 483 -11.08 -23.10 0.37
CA ALA A 483 -10.03 -23.09 -0.67
C ALA A 483 -9.86 -21.67 -1.22
N PHE A 484 -8.57 -21.42 -1.77
CA PHE A 484 -8.29 -20.16 -2.47
C PHE A 484 -8.12 -20.39 -3.97
N ALA A 485 -8.44 -19.30 -4.73
CA ALA A 485 -8.08 -19.23 -6.15
C ALA A 485 -7.49 -17.87 -6.49
N ALA A 486 -6.29 -17.90 -7.11
CA ALA A 486 -5.60 -16.64 -7.40
C ALA A 486 -5.63 -16.37 -8.90
N LEU A 487 -5.89 -15.04 -9.26
CA LEU A 487 -6.05 -14.62 -10.66
C LEU A 487 -4.89 -13.70 -11.06
N LYS A 488 -4.36 -14.00 -12.29
CA LYS A 488 -3.33 -13.09 -12.84
C LYS A 488 -3.95 -12.13 -13.84
N ALA A 489 -3.04 -11.13 -14.28
CA ALA A 489 -3.51 -10.12 -15.23
C ALA A 489 -3.84 -10.75 -16.58
N ASP A 490 -3.14 -11.81 -16.83
CA ASP A 490 -3.39 -12.44 -18.14
C ASP A 490 -4.60 -13.37 -18.08
N GLY A 491 -5.18 -13.54 -16.83
CA GLY A 491 -6.43 -14.27 -16.72
C GLY A 491 -6.22 -15.73 -16.31
N SER A 492 -4.99 -16.15 -16.11
CA SER A 492 -4.76 -17.51 -15.60
C SER A 492 -5.06 -17.62 -14.11
N ILE A 493 -5.41 -19.02 -13.69
CA ILE A 493 -5.90 -19.20 -12.31
C ILE A 493 -5.12 -20.35 -11.67
N LYS A 494 -4.73 -20.03 -10.47
CA LYS A 494 -4.20 -21.12 -9.63
C LYS A 494 -4.99 -21.23 -8.34
N ALA A 495 -5.29 -22.58 -8.07
CA ALA A 495 -6.09 -22.81 -6.85
C ALA A 495 -5.31 -23.67 -5.86
N TRP A 496 -5.61 -23.39 -4.58
CA TRP A 496 -4.99 -24.25 -3.57
C TRP A 496 -5.92 -24.39 -2.36
N GLY A 497 -5.65 -25.40 -1.47
CA GLY A 497 -6.52 -25.73 -0.32
C GLY A 497 -7.20 -27.07 -0.48
N ASP A 498 -8.36 -27.24 0.17
CA ASP A 498 -9.07 -28.53 0.12
C ASP A 498 -9.58 -28.81 -1.30
N SER A 499 -9.23 -29.99 -1.76
CA SER A 499 -9.53 -30.33 -3.16
C SER A 499 -11.04 -30.49 -3.38
N ASP A 500 -11.77 -30.89 -2.37
CA ASP A 500 -13.22 -31.09 -2.52
C ASP A 500 -13.96 -29.76 -2.52
N TYR A 501 -13.21 -28.66 -2.24
CA TYR A 501 -13.86 -27.33 -2.18
C TYR A 501 -13.25 -26.40 -3.22
N GLY A 502 -12.55 -27.01 -4.12
CA GLY A 502 -12.07 -26.20 -5.24
C GLY A 502 -10.59 -25.88 -5.15
N GLY A 503 -9.96 -26.58 -4.12
CA GLY A 503 -8.55 -26.28 -3.92
C GLY A 503 -7.66 -26.88 -5.02
N SER A 504 -8.32 -27.65 -5.89
CA SER A 504 -7.66 -28.20 -7.07
C SER A 504 -8.63 -28.22 -8.26
N GLY A 505 -8.02 -28.32 -9.47
CA GLY A 505 -8.91 -28.53 -10.63
C GLY A 505 -9.28 -27.24 -11.33
N ALA A 506 -8.48 -26.14 -10.94
CA ALA A 506 -8.75 -24.88 -11.64
C ALA A 506 -8.52 -25.04 -13.15
N PRO A 507 -9.37 -24.40 -14.01
CA PRO A 507 -9.25 -24.55 -15.47
C PRO A 507 -7.87 -24.14 -15.98
N SER A 508 -7.49 -25.10 -17.04
CA SER A 508 -6.22 -24.80 -17.70
C SER A 508 -6.41 -23.80 -18.84
N GLY A 509 -5.85 -22.47 -18.75
CA GLY A 509 -6.02 -21.43 -19.77
C GLY A 509 -6.04 -20.03 -19.17
N SER A 510 -6.00 -19.02 -20.08
CA SER A 510 -5.99 -17.61 -19.67
C SER A 510 -7.25 -16.90 -20.18
N GLY A 511 -7.48 -15.66 -19.71
CA GLY A 511 -8.61 -14.90 -20.28
C GLY A 511 -9.79 -14.79 -19.32
N TYR A 512 -9.59 -15.42 -18.12
CA TYR A 512 -10.62 -15.24 -17.08
C TYR A 512 -10.53 -13.85 -16.45
N THR A 513 -11.66 -13.30 -16.24
CA THR A 513 -11.64 -11.89 -15.79
C THR A 513 -12.12 -11.78 -14.36
N LYS A 514 -12.89 -12.80 -13.94
CA LYS A 514 -13.43 -12.74 -12.58
C LYS A 514 -13.75 -14.14 -12.07
N ILE A 515 -13.59 -14.31 -10.77
CA ILE A 515 -13.98 -15.59 -10.15
C ILE A 515 -15.06 -15.34 -9.11
N TYR A 516 -16.04 -16.21 -9.20
CA TYR A 516 -17.12 -16.21 -8.20
C TYR A 516 -17.09 -17.52 -7.43
N SER A 517 -17.66 -17.37 -6.21
CA SER A 517 -17.61 -18.60 -5.43
C SER A 517 -18.90 -18.79 -4.62
N ASN A 518 -19.27 -20.06 -4.53
CA ASN A 518 -20.17 -20.39 -3.41
C ASN A 518 -19.41 -21.07 -2.27
N GLY A 519 -20.16 -21.81 -1.37
CA GLY A 519 -19.47 -22.37 -0.21
C GLY A 519 -18.48 -23.46 -0.57
N THR A 520 -18.67 -24.04 -1.78
CA THR A 520 -17.85 -25.24 -2.00
C THR A 520 -17.29 -25.26 -3.42
N ALA A 521 -17.68 -24.30 -4.29
CA ALA A 521 -17.22 -24.37 -5.69
C ALA A 521 -16.91 -22.96 -6.21
N PHE A 522 -15.97 -22.95 -7.26
CA PHE A 522 -15.67 -21.70 -7.98
C PHE A 522 -16.32 -21.70 -9.35
N ALA A 523 -16.66 -20.48 -9.80
CA ALA A 523 -17.10 -20.25 -11.19
C ALA A 523 -16.32 -19.09 -11.80
N ALA A 524 -15.58 -19.39 -12.83
CA ALA A 524 -14.77 -18.35 -13.46
C ALA A 524 -15.42 -17.84 -14.75
N LEU A 525 -15.49 -16.49 -14.81
CA LEU A 525 -16.10 -15.82 -15.95
C LEU A 525 -15.02 -15.31 -16.91
N GLN A 526 -15.29 -15.66 -18.12
CA GLN A 526 -14.38 -15.15 -19.15
C GLN A 526 -14.93 -13.89 -19.81
N ALA A 527 -14.06 -13.17 -20.54
CA ALA A 527 -14.47 -11.90 -21.17
C ALA A 527 -15.58 -12.12 -22.17
N ASP A 528 -15.61 -13.27 -22.69
CA ASP A 528 -16.63 -13.52 -23.72
C ASP A 528 -17.95 -13.97 -23.10
N GLY A 529 -17.96 -14.00 -21.76
CA GLY A 529 -19.22 -14.26 -21.09
C GLY A 529 -19.40 -15.74 -20.75
N SER A 530 -18.46 -16.64 -21.18
CA SER A 530 -18.54 -18.06 -20.82
C SER A 530 -18.08 -18.30 -19.38
N ILE A 531 -18.61 -19.52 -18.86
CA ILE A 531 -18.35 -19.80 -17.44
C ILE A 531 -17.75 -21.20 -17.31
N THR A 532 -16.64 -21.20 -16.56
CA THR A 532 -16.09 -22.50 -16.15
C THR A 532 -16.14 -22.66 -14.63
N ALA A 533 -16.65 -23.87 -14.29
CA ALA A 533 -16.78 -24.07 -12.83
C ALA A 533 -15.99 -25.30 -12.39
N TRP A 534 -15.51 -25.17 -11.14
CA TRP A 534 -14.84 -26.35 -10.59
C TRP A 534 -15.05 -26.41 -9.08
N GLY A 535 -14.74 -27.60 -8.41
CA GLY A 535 -14.96 -27.80 -6.98
C GLY A 535 -15.76 -29.06 -6.68
N ARG A 536 -16.63 -29.05 -5.60
CA ARG A 536 -17.35 -30.25 -5.17
C ARG A 536 -18.41 -30.66 -6.20
N PRO A 537 -18.41 -31.98 -6.39
CA PRO A 537 -19.39 -32.49 -7.37
C PRO A 537 -20.83 -32.30 -6.88
N TYR A 538 -21.80 -31.79 -7.75
CA TYR A 538 -23.25 -31.63 -7.53
C TYR A 538 -23.55 -30.39 -6.70
N GLN A 539 -22.43 -29.56 -6.43
CA GLN A 539 -22.69 -28.30 -5.70
C GLN A 539 -22.15 -27.12 -6.49
N GLY A 540 -22.15 -27.32 -7.83
CA GLY A 540 -21.87 -26.12 -8.63
C GLY A 540 -20.60 -26.25 -9.45
N SER A 541 -19.95 -27.54 -9.30
CA SER A 541 -18.68 -27.70 -10.03
C SER A 541 -18.93 -28.14 -11.47
N ALA A 542 -20.20 -28.62 -11.78
CA ALA A 542 -20.55 -29.01 -13.15
C ALA A 542 -21.88 -28.38 -13.55
N GLY A 543 -21.97 -28.24 -14.95
CA GLY A 543 -23.30 -27.82 -15.42
C GLY A 543 -23.42 -26.32 -15.62
N ALA A 544 -22.15 -25.72 -15.53
CA ALA A 544 -22.18 -24.28 -15.80
C ALA A 544 -22.59 -24.01 -17.25
N PRO A 545 -23.44 -23.01 -17.44
CA PRO A 545 -23.88 -22.72 -18.80
C PRO A 545 -22.72 -22.27 -19.71
N SER A 546 -22.73 -22.91 -20.93
CA SER A 546 -21.61 -22.66 -21.85
C SER A 546 -22.03 -21.76 -23.00
N ASN A 547 -23.38 -21.40 -23.08
CA ASN A 547 -23.93 -20.56 -24.16
C ASN A 547 -24.66 -19.35 -23.60
N GLY A 548 -24.00 -18.14 -23.82
CA GLY A 548 -24.62 -16.89 -23.36
C GLY A 548 -23.58 -15.85 -22.97
N VAL A 549 -24.02 -14.53 -23.10
CA VAL A 549 -23.14 -13.44 -22.64
C VAL A 549 -23.56 -13.03 -21.22
N TYR A 550 -22.89 -13.71 -20.24
CA TYR A 550 -23.23 -13.44 -18.83
C TYR A 550 -22.37 -12.31 -18.27
N THR A 551 -23.04 -11.49 -17.53
CA THR A 551 -22.35 -10.27 -17.07
C THR A 551 -22.03 -10.37 -15.58
N LYS A 552 -22.81 -11.32 -14.86
CA LYS A 552 -22.60 -11.42 -13.41
C LYS A 552 -23.09 -12.77 -12.90
N ILE A 553 -22.39 -13.32 -11.83
CA ILE A 553 -22.81 -14.58 -11.21
C ILE A 553 -23.11 -14.35 -9.73
N TYR A 554 -24.18 -15.00 -9.32
CA TYR A 554 -24.59 -14.93 -7.91
C TYR A 554 -24.65 -16.35 -7.32
N SER A 555 -24.55 -16.33 -5.93
CA SER A 555 -24.48 -17.71 -5.41
C SER A 555 -25.24 -17.83 -4.09
N THR A 556 -25.84 -18.99 -3.98
CA THR A 556 -26.16 -19.47 -2.63
C THR A 556 -25.02 -20.33 -2.08
N GLU A 557 -25.29 -21.01 -1.00
CA GLU A 557 -24.21 -21.82 -0.43
C GLU A 557 -23.81 -22.95 -1.36
N ARG A 558 -24.82 -23.46 -2.15
CA ARG A 558 -24.45 -24.66 -2.92
C ARG A 558 -24.93 -24.54 -4.36
N ALA A 559 -25.35 -23.27 -4.82
CA ALA A 559 -25.82 -23.12 -6.21
C ALA A 559 -25.35 -21.78 -6.78
N PHE A 560 -25.36 -21.74 -8.16
CA PHE A 560 -25.05 -20.47 -8.86
C PHE A 560 -26.23 -20.02 -9.71
N ALA A 561 -26.28 -18.65 -9.88
CA ALA A 561 -27.20 -18.03 -10.84
C ALA A 561 -26.47 -17.01 -11.69
N ALA A 562 -26.55 -17.20 -13.00
CA ALA A 562 -25.88 -16.25 -13.91
C ALA A 562 -26.89 -15.32 -14.58
N LEU A 563 -26.54 -13.97 -14.57
CA LEU A 563 -27.41 -12.93 -15.14
C LEU A 563 -26.85 -12.47 -16.48
N GLU A 564 -27.75 -12.42 -17.47
CA GLU A 564 -27.36 -11.93 -18.80
C GLU A 564 -27.67 -10.45 -18.95
N ALA A 565 -27.14 -9.80 -20.08
CA ALA A 565 -27.32 -8.36 -20.31
C ALA A 565 -28.80 -8.02 -20.51
N ASN A 566 -29.50 -8.98 -21.04
CA ASN A 566 -30.93 -8.70 -21.31
C ASN A 566 -31.80 -8.99 -20.08
N GLY A 567 -31.16 -9.52 -19.04
CA GLY A 567 -31.91 -9.69 -17.78
C GLY A 567 -32.40 -11.10 -17.58
N SER A 568 -32.04 -12.05 -18.47
CA SER A 568 -32.39 -13.46 -18.28
C SER A 568 -31.44 -14.13 -17.30
N ILE A 569 -32.00 -15.35 -16.67
CA ILE A 569 -31.22 -15.96 -15.58
C ILE A 569 -31.08 -17.45 -15.85
N LYS A 570 -29.81 -17.86 -15.74
CA LYS A 570 -29.56 -19.30 -15.76
C LYS A 570 -28.94 -19.77 -14.44
N VAL A 571 -29.41 -21.06 -14.07
CA VAL A 571 -28.93 -21.50 -12.74
C VAL A 571 -28.33 -22.90 -12.87
N TRP A 572 -27.42 -23.19 -11.97
CA TRP A 572 -26.89 -24.56 -11.89
C TRP A 572 -26.41 -24.84 -10.47
N GLY A 573 -26.15 -26.16 -10.15
CA GLY A 573 -25.77 -26.59 -8.79
C GLY A 573 -26.84 -27.44 -8.14
N LYS A 574 -26.83 -27.47 -6.78
CA LYS A 574 -27.78 -28.34 -6.06
C LYS A 574 -29.22 -27.84 -6.21
N ALA A 575 -30.12 -28.74 -6.67
CA ALA A 575 -31.50 -28.37 -7.01
C ALA A 575 -32.23 -27.75 -5.81
N GLY A 576 -32.09 -28.22 -4.58
CA GLY A 576 -32.80 -27.72 -3.39
C GLY A 576 -32.22 -26.41 -2.87
N TRP A 577 -31.12 -25.97 -3.51
CA TRP A 577 -30.49 -24.72 -3.05
C TRP A 577 -30.53 -23.65 -4.13
N GLY A 578 -31.46 -23.91 -5.11
CA GLY A 578 -31.66 -22.87 -6.10
C GLY A 578 -30.96 -23.17 -7.43
N GLY A 579 -30.48 -24.47 -7.46
CA GLY A 579 -29.78 -24.84 -8.69
C GLY A 579 -30.72 -25.15 -9.84
N THR A 580 -32.00 -25.13 -9.56
CA THR A 580 -33.05 -25.26 -10.58
C THR A 580 -34.20 -24.30 -10.27
N GLY A 581 -35.10 -24.06 -11.31
CA GLY A 581 -36.36 -23.37 -11.01
C GLY A 581 -36.25 -21.86 -11.19
N ALA A 582 -35.17 -21.41 -11.98
CA ALA A 582 -35.05 -19.96 -12.24
C ALA A 582 -36.23 -19.47 -13.06
N PRO A 583 -36.59 -18.14 -12.91
CA PRO A 583 -37.68 -17.61 -13.72
C PRO A 583 -37.38 -17.69 -15.23
N ASP A 584 -38.52 -17.90 -16.03
CA ASP A 584 -38.33 -18.12 -17.49
C ASP A 584 -38.48 -16.81 -18.26
N ASP A 585 -38.70 -15.69 -17.59
CA ASP A 585 -38.81 -14.39 -18.29
C ASP A 585 -37.53 -13.58 -18.10
N SER A 586 -37.36 -12.30 -18.81
CA SER A 586 -36.15 -11.47 -18.76
C SER A 586 -36.44 -10.12 -18.12
N GLY A 587 -35.37 -9.22 -18.04
CA GLY A 587 -35.62 -7.85 -17.54
C GLY A 587 -35.17 -7.66 -16.10
N TYR A 588 -34.50 -8.67 -15.59
CA TYR A 588 -33.99 -8.54 -14.22
C TYR A 588 -32.69 -7.73 -14.20
N ILE A 589 -32.59 -7.00 -13.19
CA ILE A 589 -31.43 -6.09 -13.24
C ILE A 589 -30.48 -6.46 -12.09
N LYS A 590 -30.99 -7.34 -11.10
CA LYS A 590 -30.12 -7.71 -9.99
C LYS A 590 -30.66 -8.96 -9.29
N ILE A 591 -29.69 -9.83 -8.74
CA ILE A 591 -30.09 -11.02 -7.98
C ILE A 591 -29.50 -10.93 -6.58
N TYR A 592 -30.35 -11.35 -5.63
CA TYR A 592 -29.93 -11.45 -4.22
C TYR A 592 -30.07 -12.90 -3.75
N SER A 593 -29.23 -13.19 -2.69
CA SER A 593 -29.32 -14.59 -2.27
C SER A 593 -29.11 -14.73 -0.77
N ASN A 594 -29.67 -15.76 -0.23
CA ASN A 594 -29.28 -16.23 1.11
C ASN A 594 -28.72 -17.66 1.04
N SER A 595 -28.69 -18.46 2.09
CA SER A 595 -27.96 -19.74 2.10
C SER A 595 -28.53 -20.72 1.08
N ALA A 596 -29.92 -20.60 0.79
CA ALA A 596 -30.45 -21.68 -0.07
C ALA A 596 -31.49 -21.13 -1.05
N ALA A 597 -31.67 -19.76 -1.14
CA ALA A 597 -32.71 -19.25 -2.05
C ALA A 597 -32.21 -17.98 -2.74
N PHE A 598 -32.81 -17.74 -4.01
CA PHE A 598 -32.54 -16.50 -4.76
C PHE A 598 -33.78 -15.63 -4.83
N ALA A 599 -33.51 -14.28 -4.89
CA ALA A 599 -34.54 -13.27 -5.21
C ALA A 599 -34.03 -12.33 -6.29
N ALA A 600 -34.81 -12.22 -7.36
CA ALA A 600 -34.42 -11.33 -8.46
C ALA A 600 -35.39 -10.16 -8.62
N ILE A 601 -34.79 -8.93 -8.95
CA ILE A 601 -35.63 -7.73 -8.99
C ILE A 601 -35.51 -7.09 -10.37
N LYS A 602 -36.69 -6.54 -10.85
CA LYS A 602 -36.72 -5.79 -12.11
C LYS A 602 -36.65 -4.29 -11.86
N ALA A 603 -36.58 -3.50 -13.01
CA ALA A 603 -36.46 -2.03 -12.90
C ALA A 603 -37.70 -1.42 -12.27
N ASP A 604 -38.77 -2.08 -12.51
CA ASP A 604 -40.01 -1.52 -11.95
C ASP A 604 -40.18 -1.92 -10.48
N GLY A 605 -39.29 -2.79 -10.00
CA GLY A 605 -39.28 -3.10 -8.56
C GLY A 605 -39.99 -4.41 -8.27
N SER A 606 -40.48 -5.15 -9.27
CA SER A 606 -41.11 -6.46 -9.02
C SER A 606 -40.06 -7.52 -8.74
N ILE A 607 -40.57 -8.63 -7.89
CA ILE A 607 -39.58 -9.58 -7.37
C ILE A 607 -40.04 -11.00 -7.70
N LYS A 608 -39.06 -11.77 -8.22
CA LYS A 608 -39.28 -13.21 -8.32
C LYS A 608 -38.26 -13.99 -7.50
N VAL A 609 -38.84 -15.15 -6.89
CA VAL A 609 -37.93 -15.89 -6.00
C VAL A 609 -37.93 -17.36 -6.41
N TRP A 610 -36.85 -18.04 -6.12
CA TRP A 610 -36.80 -19.50 -6.32
C TRP A 610 -35.80 -20.12 -5.35
N GLY A 611 -35.80 -21.48 -5.19
CA GLY A 611 -34.98 -22.21 -4.22
C GLY A 611 -35.80 -22.82 -3.10
N ASP A 612 -35.17 -23.06 -1.98
CA ASP A 612 -35.87 -23.70 -0.86
C ASP A 612 -36.91 -22.76 -0.24
N SER A 613 -38.10 -23.33 -0.08
CA SER A 613 -39.23 -22.48 0.37
C SER A 613 -39.05 -22.04 1.82
N ASP A 614 -38.35 -22.83 2.64
CA ASP A 614 -38.13 -22.44 4.05
C ASP A 614 -37.13 -21.29 4.15
N TYR A 615 -36.44 -20.99 3.03
CA TYR A 615 -35.43 -19.92 3.04
C TYR A 615 -35.89 -18.72 2.23
N GLY A 616 -37.17 -18.80 1.85
CA GLY A 616 -37.72 -17.64 1.13
C GLY A 616 -37.76 -17.86 -0.37
N GLY A 617 -37.55 -19.16 -0.70
CA GLY A 617 -37.66 -19.48 -2.13
C GLY A 617 -39.07 -19.40 -2.67
N SER A 618 -39.97 -19.07 -1.81
CA SER A 618 -41.38 -18.78 -2.13
C SER A 618 -41.91 -17.69 -1.21
N GLY A 619 -42.99 -17.05 -1.66
CA GLY A 619 -43.66 -16.14 -0.72
C GLY A 619 -43.23 -14.69 -0.88
N ALA A 620 -42.58 -14.37 -2.12
CA ALA A 620 -42.18 -12.97 -2.37
C ALA A 620 -43.40 -12.07 -2.45
N PRO A 621 -43.22 -10.77 -2.07
CA PRO A 621 -44.36 -9.85 -2.20
C PRO A 621 -44.78 -9.64 -3.65
N TYR A 622 -46.17 -9.39 -3.82
CA TYR A 622 -46.70 -9.24 -5.18
C TYR A 622 -46.64 -7.78 -5.63
N ASP A 623 -46.43 -6.86 -4.69
CA ASP A 623 -46.44 -5.44 -5.07
C ASP A 623 -45.09 -5.03 -5.69
N LYS A 624 -45.02 -3.71 -6.35
CA LYS A 624 -43.85 -3.22 -7.10
C LYS A 624 -43.20 -2.06 -6.36
N ASP A 625 -42.07 -1.54 -6.91
CA ASP A 625 -41.44 -0.27 -6.52
C ASP A 625 -40.36 -0.51 -5.46
N TYR A 626 -40.05 -1.78 -5.33
CA TYR A 626 -38.90 -2.03 -4.45
C TYR A 626 -37.60 -1.60 -5.11
N THR A 627 -36.74 -1.19 -4.26
CA THR A 627 -35.52 -0.65 -4.86
C THR A 627 -34.32 -1.51 -4.49
N GLU A 628 -34.53 -2.34 -3.35
CA GLU A 628 -33.39 -3.11 -2.87
C GLU A 628 -33.87 -4.32 -2.05
N ILE A 629 -33.06 -5.43 -2.07
CA ILE A 629 -33.36 -6.60 -1.23
C ILE A 629 -32.16 -6.91 -0.33
N TYR A 630 -32.49 -7.33 0.87
CA TYR A 630 -31.48 -7.76 1.83
C TYR A 630 -31.81 -9.15 2.35
N SER A 631 -30.68 -9.80 2.82
CA SER A 631 -31.00 -11.16 3.26
C SER A 631 -30.15 -11.54 4.48
N ASN A 632 -30.75 -12.36 5.32
CA ASN A 632 -29.94 -13.18 6.22
C ASN A 632 -29.91 -14.63 5.74
N SER A 633 -29.52 -15.61 6.57
CA SER A 633 -29.32 -16.97 6.07
C SER A 633 -30.64 -17.63 5.66
N PHE A 634 -31.81 -17.09 6.21
CA PHE A 634 -33.03 -17.89 6.02
C PHE A 634 -34.17 -17.02 5.49
N ALA A 635 -33.92 -15.68 5.41
CA ALA A 635 -35.07 -14.83 5.03
C ALA A 635 -34.59 -13.67 4.17
N PHE A 636 -35.63 -13.03 3.45
CA PHE A 636 -35.38 -11.81 2.67
C PHE A 636 -36.18 -10.63 3.22
N VAL A 637 -35.56 -9.41 2.90
CA VAL A 637 -36.28 -8.16 3.20
C VAL A 637 -36.20 -7.24 1.98
N ALA A 638 -37.39 -6.74 1.55
CA ALA A 638 -37.40 -5.79 0.43
C ALA A 638 -37.71 -4.38 0.90
N LEU A 639 -36.93 -3.37 0.32
CA LEU A 639 -36.98 -1.97 0.75
C LEU A 639 -37.45 -1.09 -0.41
N LYS A 640 -38.42 -0.17 -0.06
CA LYS A 640 -38.89 0.78 -1.07
C LYS A 640 -38.17 2.12 -0.90
N ALA A 641 -38.48 3.05 -1.89
CA ALA A 641 -37.82 4.37 -1.87
C ALA A 641 -38.27 5.19 -0.67
N ASP A 642 -39.50 4.91 -0.32
CA ASP A 642 -40.01 5.70 0.80
C ASP A 642 -39.57 5.12 2.14
N GLY A 643 -38.90 3.96 2.09
CA GLY A 643 -38.32 3.40 3.32
C GLY A 643 -39.19 2.31 3.95
N SER A 644 -40.27 1.96 3.32
CA SER A 644 -41.10 0.85 3.82
C SER A 644 -40.44 -0.49 3.52
N ILE A 645 -40.78 -1.52 4.48
CA ILE A 645 -40.04 -2.79 4.38
C ILE A 645 -41.04 -3.95 4.37
N THR A 646 -40.75 -4.92 3.51
CA THR A 646 -41.50 -6.18 3.53
C THR A 646 -40.53 -7.37 3.64
N ALA A 647 -40.90 -8.30 4.64
CA ALA A 647 -40.02 -9.45 4.86
C ALA A 647 -40.74 -10.75 4.53
N TRP A 648 -39.95 -11.74 4.01
CA TRP A 648 -40.53 -13.07 3.79
C TRP A 648 -39.46 -14.15 4.00
N GLY A 649 -39.90 -15.44 4.19
CA GLY A 649 -39.01 -16.55 4.51
C GLY A 649 -39.33 -17.19 5.84
N LYS A 650 -38.34 -17.72 6.55
CA LYS A 650 -38.62 -18.41 7.82
C LYS A 650 -39.08 -17.43 8.88
N ALA A 651 -40.31 -17.65 9.40
CA ALA A 651 -40.98 -16.71 10.31
C ALA A 651 -40.13 -16.42 11.54
N GLY A 652 -39.47 -17.30 12.24
CA GLY A 652 -38.71 -17.11 13.48
C GLY A 652 -37.32 -16.53 13.23
N TRP A 653 -36.97 -16.35 11.97
CA TRP A 653 -35.61 -15.87 11.69
C TRP A 653 -35.66 -14.58 10.85
N GLY A 654 -36.82 -13.85 11.03
CA GLY A 654 -36.88 -12.52 10.44
C GLY A 654 -37.73 -12.47 9.18
N GLY A 655 -38.30 -13.68 8.86
CA GLY A 655 -39.19 -13.70 7.69
C GLY A 655 -40.52 -13.04 7.93
N THR A 656 -40.79 -12.82 9.16
CA THR A 656 -41.97 -12.04 9.58
C THR A 656 -41.58 -11.04 10.66
N GLY A 657 -42.47 -10.02 10.90
CA GLY A 657 -42.24 -9.14 12.05
C GLY A 657 -41.45 -7.90 11.69
N ALA A 658 -41.35 -7.64 10.29
CA ALA A 658 -40.70 -6.40 9.86
C ALA A 658 -41.49 -5.17 10.34
N PRO A 659 -40.76 -4.03 10.66
CA PRO A 659 -41.47 -2.83 11.13
C PRO A 659 -42.50 -2.33 10.11
N ASP A 660 -43.65 -1.80 10.74
CA ASP A 660 -44.78 -1.39 9.87
C ASP A 660 -44.70 0.10 9.54
N ASP A 661 -43.68 0.80 10.00
CA ASP A 661 -43.53 2.22 9.63
C ASP A 661 -42.50 2.37 8.50
N SER A 662 -42.28 3.69 7.93
CA SER A 662 -41.42 3.94 6.77
C SER A 662 -40.24 4.83 7.16
N GLY A 663 -39.33 5.09 6.17
CA GLY A 663 -38.26 6.06 6.43
C GLY A 663 -36.90 5.38 6.63
N TYR A 664 -36.86 4.08 6.41
CA TYR A 664 -35.59 3.36 6.56
C TYR A 664 -34.73 3.53 5.31
N ILE A 665 -33.46 3.56 5.59
CA ILE A 665 -32.61 3.87 4.42
C ILE A 665 -31.66 2.70 4.18
N LYS A 666 -31.60 1.77 5.23
CA LYS A 666 -30.69 0.64 5.04
C LYS A 666 -31.02 -0.48 6.02
N ILE A 667 -30.70 -1.79 5.58
CA ILE A 667 -30.97 -2.96 6.44
C ILE A 667 -29.68 -3.75 6.62
N TYR A 668 -29.55 -4.31 7.87
CA TYR A 668 -28.38 -5.13 8.21
C TYR A 668 -28.83 -6.47 8.77
N SER A 669 -27.84 -7.40 8.60
CA SER A 669 -28.34 -8.72 9.00
C SER A 669 -27.27 -9.48 9.80
N THR A 670 -27.75 -10.25 10.74
CA THR A 670 -26.99 -11.39 11.25
C THR A 670 -27.44 -12.68 10.54
N HIS A 671 -27.04 -13.85 11.09
CA HIS A 671 -27.47 -15.10 10.47
C HIS A 671 -28.98 -15.30 10.57
N LYS A 672 -29.51 -14.79 11.73
CA LYS A 672 -30.94 -15.09 11.93
C LYS A 672 -31.73 -13.82 12.25
N GLY A 673 -31.13 -12.61 12.21
CA GLY A 673 -31.85 -11.37 12.56
C GLY A 673 -31.59 -10.27 11.57
N PHE A 674 -32.56 -9.21 11.64
CA PHE A 674 -32.38 -7.99 10.84
C PHE A 674 -32.37 -6.76 11.74
N ALA A 675 -31.69 -5.72 11.22
CA ALA A 675 -31.77 -4.38 11.80
C ALA A 675 -31.88 -3.33 10.69
N ALA A 676 -32.83 -2.37 10.91
CA ALA A 676 -33.04 -1.32 9.91
C ALA A 676 -32.78 0.06 10.52
N ILE A 677 -32.09 0.95 9.70
CA ILE A 677 -31.73 2.26 10.24
C ILE A 677 -32.36 3.36 9.38
N LYS A 678 -32.77 4.47 10.11
CA LYS A 678 -33.32 5.65 9.42
C LYS A 678 -32.25 6.72 9.27
N ALA A 679 -32.66 7.81 8.53
CA ALA A 679 -31.71 8.92 8.27
C ALA A 679 -31.33 9.62 9.57
N ASP A 680 -32.27 9.63 10.45
CA ASP A 680 -31.97 10.31 11.71
C ASP A 680 -31.16 9.42 12.66
N GLY A 681 -30.95 8.15 12.23
CA GLY A 681 -30.08 7.26 12.99
C GLY A 681 -30.84 6.32 13.92
N SER A 682 -32.17 6.39 13.92
CA SER A 682 -32.93 5.44 14.76
C SER A 682 -32.92 4.05 14.13
N ILE A 683 -33.03 2.94 15.12
CA ILE A 683 -32.84 1.56 14.64
C ILE A 683 -34.00 0.69 15.13
N LYS A 684 -34.48 -0.09 14.16
CA LYS A 684 -35.40 -1.17 14.54
C LYS A 684 -34.81 -2.52 14.16
N ALA A 685 -34.98 -3.48 15.13
CA ALA A 685 -34.42 -4.81 14.85
C ALA A 685 -35.48 -5.88 15.08
N TRP A 686 -35.41 -6.97 14.26
CA TRP A 686 -36.35 -8.07 14.45
C TRP A 686 -35.69 -9.39 14.05
N GLY A 687 -36.40 -10.59 14.36
CA GLY A 687 -35.78 -11.90 14.20
C GLY A 687 -34.93 -12.30 15.40
N VAL A 688 -34.22 -13.53 15.36
CA VAL A 688 -33.40 -14.01 16.48
C VAL A 688 -32.10 -13.21 16.56
N SER A 689 -31.87 -12.63 17.75
CA SER A 689 -30.69 -11.78 17.96
C SER A 689 -30.93 -10.36 17.44
N GLY A 690 -32.18 -10.10 16.89
CA GLY A 690 -32.65 -8.78 16.46
C GLY A 690 -33.35 -8.01 17.55
N THR A 691 -33.45 -8.65 18.86
CA THR A 691 -34.10 -7.96 20.00
C THR A 691 -33.07 -7.18 20.80
N GLY A 692 -33.50 -5.82 21.19
CA GLY A 692 -32.62 -5.10 22.13
C GLY A 692 -31.85 -3.97 21.45
N ALA A 693 -32.35 -3.62 20.19
CA ALA A 693 -31.73 -2.46 19.51
C ALA A 693 -31.82 -1.21 20.38
N PRO A 694 -30.82 -0.34 20.28
CA PRO A 694 -30.85 0.89 21.07
C PRO A 694 -32.04 1.79 20.73
N SER A 695 -32.54 2.50 21.85
CA SER A 695 -33.75 3.35 21.64
C SER A 695 -33.34 4.78 21.28
N ASP A 696 -32.04 5.12 21.44
CA ASP A 696 -31.62 6.49 21.11
C ASP A 696 -31.31 6.62 19.62
N ILE A 697 -31.02 7.96 19.04
CA ILE A 697 -30.85 8.21 17.59
C ILE A 697 -29.41 8.63 17.32
N GLY A 698 -29.09 8.88 16.00
CA GLY A 698 -27.79 9.48 15.69
C GLY A 698 -26.78 8.45 15.19
N TYR A 699 -27.22 7.21 14.95
CA TYR A 699 -26.32 6.18 14.42
C TYR A 699 -26.16 6.33 12.90
N THR A 700 -24.98 6.00 12.54
CA THR A 700 -24.72 6.23 11.11
C THR A 700 -24.43 4.91 10.41
N LYS A 701 -23.99 3.88 11.25
CA LYS A 701 -23.63 2.58 10.64
C LYS A 701 -23.91 1.44 11.61
N ILE A 702 -24.18 0.22 10.99
CA ILE A 702 -24.32 -0.98 11.82
C ILE A 702 -23.38 -2.06 11.28
N ALA A 703 -22.61 -2.65 12.21
CA ALA A 703 -21.87 -3.88 11.90
C ALA A 703 -22.50 -5.09 12.56
N SER A 704 -22.21 -6.27 11.82
CA SER A 704 -22.82 -7.47 12.41
C SER A 704 -21.86 -8.65 12.32
N ASN A 705 -21.96 -9.54 13.30
CA ASN A 705 -21.41 -10.90 13.13
C ASN A 705 -22.53 -11.94 13.12
N VAL A 706 -22.25 -13.22 13.32
CA VAL A 706 -23.28 -14.25 13.12
C VAL A 706 -24.40 -14.09 14.14
N PHE A 707 -24.01 -13.50 15.30
CA PHE A 707 -25.00 -13.62 16.38
C PHE A 707 -25.32 -12.26 16.97
N ALA A 708 -24.56 -11.16 16.56
CA ALA A 708 -24.78 -9.89 17.28
C ALA A 708 -24.60 -8.72 16.33
N PHE A 709 -25.19 -7.50 16.81
CA PHE A 709 -25.02 -6.22 16.10
C PHE A 709 -24.20 -5.25 16.94
N ALA A 710 -23.51 -4.31 16.21
CA ALA A 710 -22.89 -3.13 16.83
C ALA A 710 -23.15 -1.88 15.99
N ALA A 711 -23.66 -0.83 16.65
CA ALA A 711 -24.02 0.39 15.92
C ALA A 711 -23.08 1.54 16.28
N LEU A 712 -22.62 2.29 15.24
CA LEU A 712 -21.65 3.38 15.36
C LEU A 712 -22.31 4.73 15.12
N LYS A 713 -21.97 5.70 16.05
CA LYS A 713 -22.45 7.07 15.87
C LYS A 713 -21.41 7.91 15.14
N ALA A 714 -21.88 9.18 14.78
CA ALA A 714 -20.96 10.11 14.08
C ALA A 714 -19.81 10.52 15.00
N ASP A 715 -20.15 10.57 16.24
CA ASP A 715 -19.09 11.01 17.16
C ASP A 715 -18.15 9.85 17.53
N GLY A 716 -18.50 8.61 17.06
CA GLY A 716 -17.57 7.49 17.24
C GLY A 716 -17.97 6.56 18.39
N SER A 717 -19.03 6.84 19.08
CA SER A 717 -19.49 5.91 20.14
C SER A 717 -20.21 4.71 19.54
N ILE A 718 -20.14 3.53 20.42
CA ILE A 718 -20.66 2.27 19.87
C ILE A 718 -21.61 1.62 20.88
N LYS A 719 -22.75 1.16 20.27
CA LYS A 719 -23.65 0.32 21.06
C LYS A 719 -23.85 -1.04 20.38
N ALA A 720 -23.81 -2.10 21.33
CA ALA A 720 -23.95 -3.45 20.77
C ALA A 720 -25.15 -4.16 21.39
N TRP A 721 -25.76 -5.01 20.56
CA TRP A 721 -26.88 -5.81 21.09
C TRP A 721 -26.90 -7.17 20.41
N GLY A 722 -27.67 -8.18 21.00
CA GLY A 722 -27.71 -9.57 20.54
C GLY A 722 -27.07 -10.53 21.52
N ASP A 723 -26.50 -11.65 21.05
CA ASP A 723 -25.90 -12.65 21.93
C ASP A 723 -24.70 -12.09 22.70
N SER A 724 -24.78 -12.25 23.99
CA SER A 724 -23.77 -11.62 24.86
C SER A 724 -22.39 -12.26 24.67
N SER A 725 -22.31 -13.55 24.36
CA SER A 725 -21.02 -14.24 24.20
C SER A 725 -20.36 -13.88 22.88
N SER A 726 -21.14 -13.22 21.95
CA SER A 726 -20.60 -12.88 20.63
C SER A 726 -20.48 -11.36 20.45
N GLY A 727 -20.48 -10.71 21.56
CA GLY A 727 -20.21 -9.26 21.48
C GLY A 727 -21.47 -8.42 21.49
N GLY A 728 -22.60 -9.18 21.79
CA GLY A 728 -23.85 -8.41 21.89
C GLY A 728 -23.87 -7.44 23.06
N THR A 729 -22.94 -7.64 23.92
CA THR A 729 -22.67 -6.70 25.02
C THR A 729 -21.17 -6.42 25.10
N GLY A 730 -20.80 -5.33 25.83
CA GLY A 730 -19.38 -5.15 26.12
C GLY A 730 -18.68 -4.25 25.11
N ALA A 731 -19.54 -3.53 24.25
CA ALA A 731 -18.93 -2.55 23.32
C ALA A 731 -18.08 -1.53 24.09
N PRO A 732 -16.95 -1.07 23.50
CA PRO A 732 -16.05 -0.15 24.20
C PRO A 732 -16.75 1.17 24.58
N SER A 733 -16.24 1.60 25.84
CA SER A 733 -16.74 2.91 26.30
C SER A 733 -15.92 4.04 25.67
N GLY A 734 -16.54 5.14 25.16
CA GLY A 734 -15.81 6.27 24.60
C GLY A 734 -16.21 6.55 23.15
N ASN A 735 -15.64 7.72 22.56
CA ASN A 735 -15.94 8.15 21.18
C ASN A 735 -14.68 8.09 20.30
N GLY A 736 -14.90 8.32 18.98
CA GLY A 736 -13.71 8.48 18.14
C GLY A 736 -13.46 7.26 17.26
N TYR A 737 -14.31 6.25 17.45
CA TYR A 737 -14.20 5.10 16.54
C TYR A 737 -14.77 5.42 15.15
N THR A 738 -14.12 4.80 14.20
CA THR A 738 -14.54 5.19 12.85
C THR A 738 -15.02 3.98 12.08
N LYS A 739 -14.54 2.76 12.60
CA LYS A 739 -14.92 1.55 11.87
C LYS A 739 -15.08 0.37 12.83
N ILE A 740 -15.94 -0.65 12.30
CA ILE A 740 -16.09 -1.90 13.07
C ILE A 740 -15.93 -3.09 12.12
N TYR A 741 -15.03 -4.03 12.54
CA TYR A 741 -14.88 -5.29 11.82
C TYR A 741 -15.30 -6.47 12.68
N SER A 742 -15.58 -7.58 11.86
CA SER A 742 -16.11 -8.66 12.71
C SER A 742 -15.62 -10.02 12.22
N THR A 743 -15.45 -10.94 13.19
CA THR A 743 -15.42 -12.37 12.91
C THR A 743 -16.80 -12.99 13.14
N SER A 744 -16.83 -14.34 13.26
CA SER A 744 -18.15 -14.94 13.43
C SER A 744 -18.75 -14.63 14.81
N SER A 745 -17.82 -14.25 15.79
CA SER A 745 -18.41 -14.06 17.13
C SER A 745 -17.69 -12.94 17.87
N ALA A 746 -16.95 -12.13 17.15
CA ALA A 746 -16.26 -11.02 17.84
C ALA A 746 -16.25 -9.77 16.97
N PHE A 747 -16.00 -8.59 17.67
CA PHE A 747 -15.85 -7.31 16.97
C PHE A 747 -14.49 -6.70 17.30
N VAL A 748 -14.04 -5.92 16.28
CA VAL A 748 -12.93 -5.01 16.57
C VAL A 748 -13.23 -3.62 16.02
N ALA A 749 -13.04 -2.58 16.91
CA ALA A 749 -13.31 -1.20 16.49
C ALA A 749 -12.00 -0.42 16.36
N LEU A 750 -11.98 0.46 15.36
CA LEU A 750 -10.75 1.20 15.01
C LEU A 750 -10.98 2.70 15.14
N LYS A 751 -9.92 3.31 15.73
CA LYS A 751 -9.95 4.78 15.76
C LYS A 751 -9.06 5.34 14.65
N ALA A 752 -9.23 6.64 14.42
CA ALA A 752 -8.44 7.31 13.37
C ALA A 752 -6.95 7.29 13.70
N ASP A 753 -6.68 7.22 14.97
CA ASP A 753 -5.26 7.29 15.37
C ASP A 753 -4.61 5.90 15.32
N GLY A 754 -5.45 4.85 14.97
CA GLY A 754 -4.87 3.53 14.78
C GLY A 754 -5.08 2.60 15.96
N SER A 755 -5.62 3.15 17.00
CA SER A 755 -5.92 2.28 18.14
C SER A 755 -7.13 1.37 17.85
N ILE A 756 -6.99 0.13 18.49
CA ILE A 756 -8.11 -0.78 18.24
C ILE A 756 -8.61 -1.32 19.58
N THR A 757 -9.90 -1.58 19.55
CA THR A 757 -10.50 -2.26 20.70
C THR A 757 -11.37 -3.44 20.22
N ALA A 758 -10.94 -4.64 20.78
CA ALA A 758 -11.73 -5.83 20.41
C ALA A 758 -12.63 -6.27 21.57
N TRP A 759 -13.81 -6.81 21.17
CA TRP A 759 -14.69 -7.36 22.21
C TRP A 759 -15.51 -8.51 21.65
N GLY A 760 -16.16 -9.35 22.52
CA GLY A 760 -16.87 -10.56 22.14
C GLY A 760 -16.14 -11.82 22.58
N HIS A 761 -16.31 -12.88 21.89
CA HIS A 761 -15.68 -14.14 22.32
C HIS A 761 -14.16 -14.02 22.31
N SER A 762 -13.55 -14.32 23.41
CA SER A 762 -12.13 -14.04 23.60
C SER A 762 -11.26 -14.93 22.70
N ASN A 763 -11.69 -16.16 22.41
CA ASN A 763 -10.88 -17.07 21.60
C ASN A 763 -11.10 -16.86 20.11
N LEU A 764 -12.08 -15.99 19.80
CA LEU A 764 -12.35 -15.79 18.37
C LEU A 764 -12.13 -14.34 17.98
N GLY A 765 -11.18 -13.73 18.78
CA GLY A 765 -10.72 -12.42 18.33
C GLY A 765 -11.25 -11.28 19.18
N GLY A 766 -11.96 -11.71 20.29
CA GLY A 766 -12.67 -10.69 21.08
C GLY A 766 -11.78 -10.03 22.10
N THR A 767 -10.44 -10.35 22.00
CA THR A 767 -9.52 -9.71 22.96
C THR A 767 -8.48 -8.87 22.22
N THR A 768 -8.38 -7.63 22.73
CA THR A 768 -7.40 -6.73 22.10
C THR A 768 -5.97 -7.22 22.36
N PRO A 769 -5.17 -7.42 21.29
CA PRO A 769 -3.80 -7.90 21.50
C PRO A 769 -2.95 -6.91 22.29
N ALA A 770 -2.21 -7.42 23.40
CA ALA A 770 -1.39 -6.67 24.36
C ALA A 770 -0.11 -6.15 23.70
N SER A 771 0.33 -6.68 22.37
CA SER A 771 1.58 -6.25 21.73
C SER A 771 1.39 -6.05 20.23
N ILE A 772 0.82 -5.08 19.74
CA ILE A 772 0.71 -4.75 18.32
C ILE A 772 1.96 -3.98 17.88
N ASP A 773 3.32 -4.48 18.11
CA ASP A 773 4.50 -3.95 17.40
C ASP A 773 5.55 -5.04 17.22
N TRP A 774 6.12 -5.55 15.84
CA TRP A 774 6.87 -5.49 14.58
C TRP A 774 7.96 -6.56 14.58
N ILE A 775 7.98 -7.81 13.71
CA ILE A 775 8.90 -8.51 12.80
C ILE A 775 9.18 -9.91 13.35
N VAL A 776 8.70 -11.08 12.54
CA VAL A 776 9.09 -12.41 13.02
C VAL A 776 10.26 -12.94 12.17
N PRO A 777 11.59 -13.19 12.56
CA PRO A 777 12.79 -13.83 12.01
C PRO A 777 12.61 -15.33 11.79
N THR A 778 13.25 -15.99 10.54
CA THR A 778 13.30 -17.39 10.07
C THR A 778 14.00 -18.28 11.10
N LYS A 779 14.62 -17.84 12.21
CA LYS A 779 15.14 -18.58 13.37
C LYS A 779 15.46 -17.60 14.51
N VAL A 780 14.59 -17.82 15.62
CA VAL A 780 14.82 -17.02 16.83
C VAL A 780 15.40 -17.91 17.93
N VAL A 781 16.59 -17.56 18.30
CA VAL A 781 17.24 -18.29 19.40
C VAL A 781 17.45 -17.34 20.59
N SER A 782 16.98 -17.84 21.80
CA SER A 782 17.03 -16.96 22.98
C SER A 782 18.08 -17.45 23.99
N TYR A 783 18.82 -16.44 24.53
CA TYR A 783 19.83 -16.77 25.54
C TYR A 783 19.58 -16.02 26.83
N PRO A 784 19.56 -16.79 27.96
CA PRO A 784 19.55 -16.07 29.24
C PRO A 784 20.93 -15.52 29.60
N MET A 785 20.95 -14.20 30.04
CA MET A 785 22.22 -13.61 30.45
C MET A 785 22.17 -13.19 31.93
N ASN A 786 22.83 -13.97 32.83
CA ASN A 786 22.95 -13.61 34.25
C ASN A 786 24.34 -13.11 34.58
N GLY A 787 25.17 -12.80 33.53
CA GLY A 787 26.53 -12.29 33.48
C GLY A 787 27.13 -12.41 32.08
N ASP A 788 28.46 -12.17 31.92
CA ASP A 788 29.09 -12.34 30.60
C ASP A 788 28.74 -13.70 29.99
N ILE A 789 28.49 -13.78 28.72
CA ILE A 789 28.04 -15.05 28.14
C ILE A 789 28.83 -15.30 26.85
N SER A 790 28.96 -16.58 26.52
CA SER A 790 29.49 -17.04 25.23
C SER A 790 28.50 -17.97 24.53
N VAL A 791 28.18 -17.57 23.29
CA VAL A 791 27.14 -18.39 22.64
C VAL A 791 27.70 -18.91 21.31
N ASP A 792 27.26 -20.22 21.13
CA ASP A 792 27.70 -20.81 19.86
C ASP A 792 26.89 -20.26 18.69
N ILE A 793 27.68 -19.87 17.66
CA ILE A 793 26.94 -19.40 16.48
C ILE A 793 27.36 -20.25 15.27
N GLU A 794 26.33 -20.84 14.63
CA GLU A 794 26.62 -21.75 13.52
C GLU A 794 27.29 -21.00 12.35
N PRO A 795 28.32 -21.74 11.69
CA PRO A 795 28.94 -21.10 10.53
C PRO A 795 28.02 -21.07 9.30
N ILE A 796 28.01 -19.91 8.57
CA ILE A 796 27.28 -19.90 7.27
C ILE A 796 28.22 -20.40 6.18
N HIS A 797 28.03 -21.57 5.54
CA HIS A 797 28.81 -22.17 4.46
C HIS A 797 28.84 -21.25 3.23
N ARG A 798 30.15 -20.76 2.85
CA ARG A 798 30.28 -20.03 1.58
C ARG A 798 30.98 -20.90 0.54
N THR A 799 30.72 -20.49 -0.89
CA THR A 799 31.45 -20.85 -2.11
C THR A 799 32.28 -19.66 -2.61
N THR A 800 32.46 -18.31 -1.83
CA THR A 800 33.21 -17.28 -2.56
C THR A 800 33.80 -16.27 -1.56
N GLY A 801 34.63 -16.63 -0.45
CA GLY A 801 35.66 -15.82 0.22
C GLY A 801 35.20 -14.43 0.60
N HIS A 802 33.93 -14.00 0.98
CA HIS A 802 33.65 -12.64 1.49
C HIS A 802 33.16 -12.67 2.93
N LYS A 803 33.17 -11.40 3.77
CA LYS A 803 32.95 -11.09 5.19
C LYS A 803 31.47 -11.06 5.53
N SER A 804 30.80 -11.78 6.61
CA SER A 804 29.45 -11.66 7.19
C SER A 804 29.37 -10.52 8.19
N ALA A 805 28.08 -9.77 8.18
CA ALA A 805 27.95 -8.68 9.17
C ALA A 805 26.71 -8.89 10.03
N ALA A 806 26.73 -8.62 11.43
CA ALA A 806 25.54 -8.63 12.31
C ALA A 806 25.19 -7.21 12.74
N PHE A 807 23.86 -6.98 12.81
CA PHE A 807 23.38 -5.68 13.31
C PHE A 807 22.70 -5.84 14.66
N VAL A 808 23.00 -4.87 15.56
CA VAL A 808 22.33 -4.93 16.88
C VAL A 808 21.08 -4.07 16.84
N GLY A 809 19.93 -4.72 17.05
CA GLY A 809 18.65 -4.01 17.13
C GLY A 809 17.64 -4.75 17.97
N GLY A 810 16.53 -3.90 18.61
CA GLY A 810 15.48 -4.34 19.54
C GLY A 810 14.99 -3.22 20.43
N TYR A 811 13.63 -3.38 21.18
CA TYR A 811 12.75 -2.49 21.97
C TYR A 811 13.53 -1.77 23.05
N ASN A 812 15.16 -1.93 22.99
CA ASN A 812 15.86 -1.32 24.13
C ASN A 812 17.29 -0.93 23.77
N THR A 813 17.55 -0.86 22.39
CA THR A 813 18.90 -0.47 21.91
C THR A 813 18.94 1.04 21.66
N ILE A 814 19.85 1.78 22.32
CA ILE A 814 20.01 3.23 22.12
C ILE A 814 21.31 3.47 21.34
N ASP A 815 21.18 4.23 20.10
CA ASP A 815 22.31 4.57 19.23
C ASP A 815 22.58 3.45 18.21
N ALA A 816 21.58 2.62 17.59
CA ALA A 816 21.86 1.75 16.43
C ALA A 816 21.04 2.18 15.23
N PRO A 817 21.74 1.50 13.79
CA PRO A 817 22.44 0.24 14.06
C PRO A 817 23.95 0.35 13.82
N THR A 818 24.85 0.06 15.08
CA THR A 818 26.29 -0.22 15.00
C THR A 818 26.54 -1.54 14.25
N ARG A 819 27.15 -1.48 13.07
CA ARG A 819 27.58 -2.59 12.20
C ARG A 819 28.74 -3.38 12.84
N MET A 820 28.46 -4.76 13.08
CA MET A 820 29.53 -5.64 13.58
C MET A 820 30.06 -6.50 12.43
N THR A 821 31.41 -6.32 12.17
CA THR A 821 31.98 -7.08 11.04
C THR A 821 32.72 -8.33 11.57
N TRP A 822 32.41 -9.59 10.97
CA TRP A 822 32.89 -10.91 11.43
C TRP A 822 34.17 -11.28 10.70
N SER A 823 35.48 -10.76 11.19
CA SER A 823 36.75 -11.17 10.58
C SER A 823 37.75 -11.61 11.65
N LEU A 824 38.77 -12.67 11.31
CA LEU A 824 39.90 -13.07 12.16
C LEU A 824 40.85 -11.91 12.40
N ASN A 825 40.48 -11.00 13.48
CA ASN A 825 41.25 -9.86 13.98
C ASN A 825 40.38 -8.61 14.10
N ALA A 826 38.98 -8.83 14.08
CA ALA A 826 38.10 -7.65 14.17
C ALA A 826 38.00 -7.16 15.61
N GLY A 827 38.80 -6.25 16.10
CA GLY A 827 38.67 -5.50 17.35
C GLY A 827 37.30 -5.63 17.99
N LEU A 828 37.11 -5.28 19.45
CA LEU A 828 35.88 -5.28 20.25
C LEU A 828 34.87 -4.30 19.69
N SER A 829 33.57 -4.84 19.42
CA SER A 829 32.46 -3.93 19.07
C SER A 829 31.67 -3.51 20.31
N LYS A 830 31.46 -2.18 20.39
CA LYS A 830 30.75 -1.66 21.58
C LYS A 830 29.35 -1.19 21.20
N PHE A 831 28.33 -1.54 22.10
CA PHE A 831 26.97 -1.02 21.89
C PHE A 831 26.26 -0.86 23.22
N SER A 832 25.18 0.02 23.14
CA SER A 832 24.50 0.29 24.43
C SER A 832 23.05 -0.18 24.37
N VAL A 833 22.46 -0.65 25.56
CA VAL A 833 21.05 -1.04 25.70
C VAL A 833 20.45 -0.40 26.95
N MET A 834 19.05 -0.24 26.91
CA MET A 834 18.39 0.28 28.10
C MET A 834 17.91 -0.87 28.98
N LEU A 835 18.47 -0.92 30.31
CA LEU A 835 18.06 -1.99 31.24
C LEU A 835 17.41 -1.39 32.49
N ARG A 836 16.50 -2.19 33.04
CA ARG A 836 15.71 -1.71 34.19
C ARG A 836 16.17 -2.38 35.48
N ASP A 837 16.33 -1.55 36.48
CA ASP A 837 16.61 -2.08 37.83
C ASP A 837 15.42 -2.84 38.40
N THR A 838 15.53 -4.08 38.85
CA THR A 838 14.41 -4.97 39.24
C THR A 838 13.88 -4.59 40.61
N ASP A 839 14.54 -3.81 41.32
CA ASP A 839 14.10 -3.45 42.69
C ASP A 839 13.38 -2.11 42.69
N ASN A 840 13.71 -1.19 41.89
CA ASN A 840 13.06 0.12 42.05
C ASN A 840 12.62 0.68 40.71
N ASP A 841 12.70 -0.16 39.65
CA ASP A 841 12.12 0.08 38.32
C ASP A 841 12.78 1.29 37.64
N THR A 842 14.00 1.74 37.96
CA THR A 842 14.76 2.81 37.30
C THR A 842 15.51 2.26 36.08
N GLU A 843 15.54 3.07 34.92
CA GLU A 843 16.18 2.60 33.68
C GLU A 843 17.61 3.12 33.56
N TYR A 844 18.56 2.25 33.17
CA TYR A 844 19.95 2.65 33.00
C TYR A 844 20.43 2.34 31.59
N LYS A 845 21.16 3.34 31.04
CA LYS A 845 21.88 3.03 29.80
C LYS A 845 23.11 2.14 30.11
N VAL A 846 23.16 0.97 29.52
CA VAL A 846 24.22 0.00 29.84
C VAL A 846 25.02 -0.28 28.57
N HIS A 847 26.37 -0.13 28.69
CA HIS A 847 27.24 -0.35 27.55
C HIS A 847 27.80 -1.77 27.55
N LEU A 848 27.71 -2.47 26.36
CA LEU A 848 28.19 -3.86 26.22
C LEU A 848 29.25 -3.95 25.13
N VAL A 849 30.14 -5.04 25.34
CA VAL A 849 31.13 -5.28 24.29
C VAL A 849 30.93 -6.69 23.72
N ALA A 850 31.06 -6.71 22.38
CA ALA A 850 30.90 -8.03 21.76
C ALA A 850 32.14 -8.38 20.94
N LYS A 851 32.59 -9.75 21.19
CA LYS A 851 33.75 -10.22 20.42
C LYS A 851 33.53 -11.65 19.91
N MET A 852 34.16 -11.84 18.69
CA MET A 852 34.04 -13.21 18.16
C MET A 852 35.41 -13.92 18.22
N ILE A 853 35.41 -15.23 18.68
CA ILE A 853 36.67 -15.99 18.72
C ILE A 853 36.51 -17.24 17.85
N SER A 854 37.41 -17.31 16.79
CA SER A 854 37.34 -18.53 15.96
C SER A 854 38.42 -19.53 16.39
N LYS A 855 38.16 -20.86 16.69
CA LYS A 855 39.17 -21.89 16.96
C LYS A 855 40.00 -22.18 15.71
N LEU A 856 41.33 -21.80 15.56
CA LEU A 856 42.55 -22.02 14.79
C LEU A 856 42.48 -23.30 13.95
N GLY A 857 42.31 -23.13 12.59
CA GLY A 857 42.77 -24.09 11.57
C GLY A 857 42.46 -23.63 10.16
N CYS A 858 42.54 -22.30 9.91
CA CYS A 858 42.32 -21.87 8.52
C CYS A 858 43.62 -21.31 7.95
N ASN A 859 44.19 -22.03 6.84
CA ASN A 859 45.37 -21.55 6.09
C ASN A 859 44.99 -20.54 5.01
N PHE A 860 45.82 -19.40 4.94
CA PHE A 860 45.54 -18.28 4.02
C PHE A 860 46.29 -18.50 2.70
N ILE A 861 45.56 -18.54 1.51
CA ILE A 861 46.24 -18.49 0.21
C ILE A 861 46.18 -17.07 -0.34
N ALA A 862 47.27 -16.34 -0.54
CA ALA A 862 47.59 -14.95 -0.93
C ALA A 862 47.08 -14.64 -2.33
N ILE A 863 46.05 -15.37 -2.89
CA ILE A 863 45.39 -14.70 -4.03
C ILE A 863 43.89 -14.56 -3.73
N ASN A 864 43.38 -13.40 -3.20
CA ASN A 864 42.04 -12.88 -2.87
C ASN A 864 41.71 -13.08 -1.40
N ASN A 865 42.67 -13.20 -0.59
CA ASN A 865 42.50 -13.35 0.86
C ASN A 865 41.41 -14.36 1.21
N ALA A 866 41.30 -15.50 0.60
CA ALA A 866 40.38 -16.60 0.96
C ALA A 866 41.07 -17.58 1.91
N ALA A 867 40.38 -17.73 3.17
CA ALA A 867 40.83 -18.71 4.18
C ALA A 867 40.15 -20.05 3.97
N THR A 868 40.93 -21.10 3.64
CA THR A 868 40.40 -22.47 3.60
C THR A 868 40.59 -23.17 4.95
N CYS A 869 39.39 -23.55 5.55
CA CYS A 869 39.41 -24.15 6.90
C CYS A 869 39.32 -25.67 6.79
N TYR A 870 40.33 -26.47 7.27
CA TYR A 870 40.25 -27.94 7.26
C TYR A 870 39.48 -28.47 8.46
N GLY A 871 38.02 -28.29 8.46
CA GLY A 871 37.10 -28.87 9.46
C GLY A 871 36.04 -27.89 9.90
N ASP A 872 34.92 -28.42 10.81
CA ASP A 872 33.78 -27.64 11.35
C ASP A 872 34.27 -26.42 12.12
N VAL A 873 34.18 -25.24 11.59
CA VAL A 873 34.52 -23.96 12.25
C VAL A 873 33.41 -23.59 13.23
N HIS A 874 33.65 -23.73 14.59
CA HIS A 874 32.70 -23.23 15.60
C HIS A 874 33.06 -21.79 15.99
N ASN A 875 32.09 -20.80 15.59
CA ASN A 875 32.34 -19.41 16.05
C ASN A 875 31.62 -19.13 17.36
N LYS A 876 32.44 -18.69 18.36
CA LYS A 876 31.76 -18.27 19.60
C LYS A 876 31.68 -16.76 19.68
N LEU A 877 30.40 -16.26 19.92
CA LEU A 877 30.20 -14.82 20.21
C LEU A 877 30.20 -14.55 21.71
N PHE A 878 31.18 -13.66 22.03
CA PHE A 878 31.24 -13.25 23.44
C PHE A 878 30.62 -11.88 23.65
N ILE A 879 29.70 -11.81 24.57
CA ILE A 879 29.11 -10.51 24.95
C ILE A 879 29.39 -10.26 26.43
N SER A 880 30.02 -9.05 26.62
CA SER A 880 30.36 -8.78 28.01
C SER A 880 30.03 -7.34 28.38
N PHE A 881 30.00 -7.08 29.69
CA PHE A 881 29.80 -5.76 30.30
C PHE A 881 31.07 -4.92 30.14
N ASP A 882 30.71 -3.71 29.57
CA ASP A 882 31.89 -2.82 29.45
C ASP A 882 32.15 -2.07 30.75
N LYS A 883 33.14 -2.40 31.44
CA LYS A 883 33.39 -1.92 32.81
C LYS A 883 33.82 -0.47 32.82
N VAL A 884 34.36 0.00 31.78
CA VAL A 884 34.89 1.37 31.72
C VAL A 884 33.77 2.35 31.40
N LEU A 885 32.86 1.94 30.54
CA LEU A 885 31.81 2.87 30.08
C LEU A 885 30.60 2.81 31.00
N ASN A 886 30.64 1.74 31.81
CA ASN A 886 29.48 1.63 32.70
C ASN A 886 29.85 1.97 34.14
N ASN A 887 30.86 2.77 34.38
CA ASN A 887 31.42 3.07 35.70
C ASN A 887 30.45 3.91 36.54
N SER A 888 29.40 4.38 35.91
CA SER A 888 28.43 5.24 36.63
C SER A 888 27.23 4.41 37.10
N LEU A 889 27.21 3.09 36.86
CA LEU A 889 26.07 2.27 37.28
C LEU A 889 26.23 1.85 38.74
N PRO A 890 25.10 1.92 39.54
CA PRO A 890 25.16 1.51 40.95
C PRO A 890 25.52 0.03 41.10
N SER A 891 26.55 -0.31 42.03
CA SER A 891 27.03 -1.68 42.27
C SER A 891 26.00 -2.49 43.05
N GLY A 892 25.73 -3.76 42.71
CA GLY A 892 24.92 -4.67 43.51
C GLY A 892 23.45 -4.68 43.11
N ILE A 893 23.09 -3.80 42.06
CA ILE A 893 21.71 -3.81 41.56
C ILE A 893 21.59 -4.85 40.43
N THR A 894 20.33 -5.37 40.38
CA THR A 894 20.05 -6.31 39.28
C THR A 894 19.30 -5.60 38.14
N LEU A 895 19.96 -5.65 36.98
CA LEU A 895 19.34 -5.02 35.82
C LEU A 895 18.73 -6.06 34.89
N SER A 896 17.43 -5.70 34.47
CA SER A 896 16.75 -6.66 33.59
C SER A 896 16.23 -5.95 32.33
N GLY A 897 16.25 -6.67 31.20
CA GLY A 897 15.80 -6.15 29.91
C GLY A 897 16.17 -7.06 28.75
N ARG A 898 15.65 -6.62 27.48
CA ARG A 898 15.88 -7.51 26.33
C ARG A 898 16.52 -6.74 25.18
N PHE A 899 17.49 -7.47 24.45
CA PHE A 899 17.91 -6.89 23.16
C PHE A 899 18.15 -8.00 22.14
N SER A 900 18.15 -7.56 20.74
CA SER A 900 18.31 -8.62 19.73
C SER A 900 19.48 -8.28 18.80
N LEU A 901 20.17 -9.41 18.38
CA LEU A 901 21.18 -9.24 17.32
C LEU A 901 20.69 -9.86 16.03
N LYS A 902 20.82 -8.85 14.99
CA LYS A 902 20.40 -9.33 13.66
C LYS A 902 21.62 -9.67 12.81
N ARG A 903 21.56 -11.00 12.28
CA ARG A 903 22.70 -11.40 11.45
C ARG A 903 22.28 -11.47 9.98
N LEU A 904 23.19 -10.61 8.99
CA LEU A 904 22.82 -10.54 7.57
C LEU A 904 23.98 -11.02 6.69
N GLN A 905 23.64 -11.64 5.36
CA GLN A 905 24.65 -12.10 4.39
C GLN A 905 24.91 -11.02 3.34
N TRP A 906 26.32 -10.57 2.95
CA TRP A 906 26.67 -9.48 2.02
C TRP A 906 26.86 -10.04 0.61
N PRO A 907 26.51 -9.26 -0.63
CA PRO A 907 26.38 -7.91 -1.18
C PRO A 907 25.07 -7.72 -1.97
N ASN A 908 23.96 -8.34 -1.56
CA ASN A 908 22.59 -8.06 -2.05
C ASN A 908 21.54 -8.60 -1.07
N MET A 909 21.41 -7.96 -0.02
CA MET A 909 20.41 -8.07 1.05
C MET A 909 19.31 -9.06 0.66
N ASN A 910 19.63 -10.33 0.41
CA ASN A 910 18.62 -11.40 0.43
C ASN A 910 18.16 -11.67 1.87
N THR A 911 17.01 -11.06 2.38
CA THR A 911 16.30 -11.09 3.67
C THR A 911 15.78 -12.50 3.95
N THR A 912 16.20 -13.55 3.26
CA THR A 912 15.61 -14.87 3.46
C THR A 912 16.50 -15.73 4.37
N ASN A 913 17.65 -15.22 4.89
CA ASN A 913 18.48 -15.99 5.83
C ASN A 913 18.89 -15.15 7.02
N ILE A 914 17.74 -14.61 7.66
CA ILE A 914 17.93 -13.74 8.83
C ILE A 914 17.77 -14.59 10.11
N GLU A 915 18.88 -14.65 10.88
CA GLU A 915 18.78 -15.24 12.23
C GLU A 915 18.80 -14.17 13.31
N ILE A 916 17.74 -14.24 14.14
CA ILE A 916 17.71 -13.28 15.27
C ILE A 916 18.10 -14.01 16.55
N HIS A 917 19.01 -13.41 17.25
CA HIS A 917 19.35 -13.91 18.60
C HIS A 917 18.87 -12.96 19.69
N ASN A 918 17.88 -13.52 20.47
CA ASN A 918 17.36 -12.71 21.58
C ASN A 918 18.16 -12.95 22.87
N PHE A 919 18.47 -11.80 23.47
CA PHE A 919 19.16 -11.92 24.75
C PHE A 919 18.32 -11.33 25.88
N GLU A 920 17.98 -12.28 26.81
CA GLU A 920 17.27 -11.83 28.01
C GLU A 920 18.23 -11.61 29.18
N ILE A 921 18.25 -10.30 29.63
CA ILE A 921 19.29 -9.95 30.63
C ILE A 921 18.66 -9.88 32.02
N ASN A 922 19.17 -10.67 32.86
CA ASN A 922 18.98 -10.61 34.31
C ASN A 922 20.33 -10.64 35.04
N TRP A 923 20.95 -9.53 35.07
CA TRP A 923 22.39 -9.43 35.34
C TRP A 923 22.64 -8.58 36.59
N LYS A 924 23.39 -9.10 37.59
CA LYS A 924 23.81 -8.31 38.76
C LYS A 924 25.07 -7.49 38.45
N VAL A 925 24.90 -6.14 38.54
CA VAL A 925 26.05 -5.28 38.24
C VAL A 925 27.23 -5.64 39.16
N PRO A 926 28.40 -6.15 38.52
CA PRO A 926 29.58 -6.53 39.30
C PRO A 926 30.15 -5.35 40.10
N PRO A 927 30.77 -5.60 41.33
CA PRO A 927 31.40 -4.54 42.11
C PRO A 927 32.48 -3.80 41.31
N HIS A 928 32.39 -2.48 41.04
CA HIS A 928 33.38 -1.69 40.29
C HIS A 928 34.80 -2.06 40.74
N SER A 929 35.71 -2.79 39.84
CA SER A 929 37.13 -3.03 40.11
C SER A 929 37.74 -1.92 40.97
N LYS A 930 38.31 -2.29 42.07
CA LYS A 930 39.12 -1.47 42.99
C LYS A 930 40.32 -0.85 42.27
N ALA A 931 40.22 0.36 41.76
CA ALA A 931 41.43 1.07 41.35
C ALA A 931 42.36 1.34 42.54
N ILE A 932 43.38 0.56 42.54
CA ILE A 932 44.35 0.88 43.60
C ILE A 932 45.49 1.72 43.01
N ASN A 933 45.56 2.96 43.41
CA ASN A 933 46.54 3.91 42.85
C ASN A 933 47.85 3.87 43.65
N TYR A 934 48.93 3.65 42.95
CA TYR A 934 50.23 3.76 43.63
C TYR A 934 51.02 4.94 43.06
N THR A 935 51.55 5.80 43.88
CA THR A 935 52.39 6.92 43.46
C THR A 935 53.88 6.51 43.48
N MET A 936 54.61 6.63 42.32
CA MET A 936 56.02 6.24 42.26
C MET A 936 56.93 7.46 42.39
N ASN A 937 57.60 7.67 43.57
CA ASN A 937 58.60 8.73 43.76
C ASN A 937 60.01 8.13 43.87
N GLY A 938 60.30 7.06 43.02
CA GLY A 938 61.49 6.20 42.91
C GLY A 938 61.10 4.74 42.66
N ASP A 939 62.08 3.73 42.70
CA ASP A 939 61.71 2.33 42.43
C ASP A 939 60.62 1.86 43.40
N ILE A 940 59.68 1.18 42.90
CA ILE A 940 58.58 0.79 43.80
C ILE A 940 58.39 -0.72 43.71
N SER A 941 57.96 -1.37 44.90
CA SER A 941 57.56 -2.78 44.98
C SER A 941 56.17 -2.91 45.60
N VAL A 942 55.37 -3.64 44.83
CA VAL A 942 53.98 -3.64 45.33
C VAL A 942 53.50 -5.09 45.40
N ASP A 943 52.64 -5.27 46.57
CA ASP A 943 52.07 -6.63 46.69
C ASP A 943 50.80 -6.76 45.84
N ILE A 944 50.84 -7.82 45.05
CA ILE A 944 49.64 -7.96 44.21
C ILE A 944 48.91 -9.24 44.62
N GLU A 945 47.56 -9.00 44.78
CA GLU A 945 46.79 -10.14 45.28
C GLU A 945 46.66 -11.22 44.19
N PRO A 946 46.86 -12.52 44.64
CA PRO A 946 46.75 -13.55 43.60
C PRO A 946 45.32 -13.72 43.09
N ILE A 947 45.19 -13.87 41.68
CA ILE A 947 43.86 -14.27 41.20
C ILE A 947 43.73 -15.79 41.28
N HIS A 948 42.94 -16.40 42.25
CA HIS A 948 42.78 -17.85 42.40
C HIS A 948 41.99 -18.45 41.24
N ARG A 949 42.74 -19.28 40.42
CA ARG A 949 41.93 -19.95 39.39
C ARG A 949 42.04 -21.46 39.53
N THR A 950 41.00 -22.29 39.14
CA THR A 950 40.78 -23.74 39.19
C THR A 950 41.32 -24.41 37.93
N THR A 951 42.24 -23.73 36.98
CA THR A 951 42.73 -24.53 35.85
C THR A 951 44.09 -23.98 35.38
N GLY A 952 45.23 -24.70 35.57
CA GLY A 952 46.64 -24.81 35.20
C GLY A 952 47.08 -23.82 34.13
N HIS A 953 46.53 -22.63 33.83
CA HIS A 953 47.07 -21.66 32.85
C HIS A 953 47.92 -20.59 33.54
N LYS A 954 49.12 -20.12 32.85
CA LYS A 954 50.04 -19.05 33.29
C LYS A 954 49.37 -17.68 33.20
N SER A 955 49.34 -16.95 34.33
CA SER A 955 48.73 -15.61 34.35
C SER A 955 49.72 -14.56 33.83
N ALA A 956 49.19 -13.62 32.92
CA ALA A 956 50.07 -12.56 32.40
C ALA A 956 49.50 -11.19 32.70
N ALA A 957 50.42 -10.28 33.07
CA ALA A 957 49.98 -8.89 33.20
C ALA A 957 50.50 -8.04 32.04
N PHE A 958 49.59 -6.96 31.76
CA PHE A 958 50.02 -6.09 30.65
C PHE A 958 50.28 -4.68 31.17
N VAL A 959 51.38 -4.11 30.59
CA VAL A 959 51.60 -2.70 30.95
C VAL A 959 51.07 -1.82 29.82
N GLY A 960 50.01 -0.95 30.15
CA GLY A 960 49.47 -0.02 29.15
C GLY A 960 48.70 1.12 29.79
N GLY A 961 48.67 2.26 29.05
CA GLY A 961 48.02 3.47 29.58
C GLY A 961 48.42 4.72 28.82
N PHE A 962 47.72 5.85 29.13
CA PHE A 962 47.64 7.10 28.35
C PHE A 962 49.05 7.65 28.09
N ASN A 963 50.15 7.18 28.82
CA ASN A 963 51.47 7.82 28.62
C ASN A 963 52.53 6.77 28.30
N THR A 964 52.16 5.47 27.97
CA THR A 964 53.08 4.38 27.63
C THR A 964 53.26 4.31 26.11
N ILE A 965 54.54 4.22 25.62
CA ILE A 965 54.85 4.33 24.18
C ILE A 965 55.15 2.93 23.64
N GLY A 966 54.35 2.37 22.54
CA GLY A 966 54.51 1.07 21.89
C GLY A 966 53.53 0.03 22.42
N ALA A 967 53.43 -1.35 21.74
CA ALA A 967 52.44 -2.39 22.05
C ALA A 967 52.56 -2.86 23.50
N PRO A 968 51.29 -3.27 24.11
CA PRO A 968 51.35 -3.67 25.52
C PRO A 968 52.43 -4.73 25.79
N THR A 969 53.43 -4.27 26.76
CA THR A 969 54.48 -5.25 27.09
C THR A 969 53.95 -6.30 28.06
N ARG A 970 53.88 -7.54 27.49
CA ARG A 970 53.34 -8.66 28.27
C ARG A 970 54.35 -9.12 29.33
N MET A 971 53.79 -9.18 30.61
CA MET A 971 54.65 -9.73 31.68
C MET A 971 54.05 -11.01 32.24
N THR A 972 54.92 -12.09 32.27
CA THR A 972 54.33 -13.37 32.70
C THR A 972 54.87 -13.76 34.07
N TRP A 973 54.03 -14.39 35.00
CA TRP A 973 54.38 -14.79 36.37
C TRP A 973 55.09 -16.14 36.36
N SER A 974 56.62 -16.15 36.22
CA SER A 974 57.29 -17.46 36.26
C SER A 974 58.53 -17.42 37.14
N GLY A 975 58.91 -18.61 37.90
CA GLY A 975 60.00 -18.79 38.85
C GLY A 975 61.35 -18.35 38.30
N ASN A 976 61.45 -17.98 36.87
CA ASN A 976 62.63 -17.36 36.25
C ASN A 976 62.23 -16.26 35.27
N ALA A 977 61.28 -15.40 35.59
CA ALA A 977 60.70 -14.44 34.64
C ALA A 977 61.70 -13.33 34.34
N GLY A 978 62.22 -13.24 33.09
CA GLY A 978 63.01 -12.20 32.44
C GLY A 978 62.40 -10.81 32.58
N LEU A 979 63.27 -9.68 32.74
CA LEU A 979 62.97 -8.24 32.87
C LEU A 979 62.22 -7.74 31.63
N SER A 980 60.94 -7.19 31.95
CA SER A 980 60.25 -6.57 30.80
C SER A 980 60.46 -5.06 30.79
N LYS A 981 60.86 -4.54 29.54
CA LYS A 981 61.15 -3.10 29.45
C LYS A 981 60.04 -2.38 28.68
N PHE A 982 59.79 -1.24 29.28
CA PHE A 982 58.82 -0.43 28.54
C PHE A 982 59.11 1.05 28.77
N SER A 983 58.53 1.90 27.74
CA SER A 983 58.86 3.33 27.83
C SER A 983 57.62 4.16 28.11
N VAL A 984 57.94 5.25 28.90
CA VAL A 984 56.82 6.19 29.13
C VAL A 984 57.29 7.61 28.88
N MET A 985 56.29 8.55 28.55
CA MET A 985 56.66 9.96 28.37
C MET A 985 56.50 10.73 29.68
N LEU A 986 57.71 11.28 30.10
CA LEU A 986 57.58 12.08 31.33
C LEU A 986 57.90 13.55 31.06
N ARG A 987 57.19 14.40 31.72
CA ARG A 987 57.36 15.85 31.49
C ARG A 987 58.23 16.46 32.60
N ASN A 988 59.29 17.14 32.10
CA ASN A 988 60.09 17.89 33.08
C ASN A 988 59.30 19.03 33.71
N MET A 989 59.21 19.01 34.99
CA MET A 989 58.27 19.94 35.65
C MET A 989 58.89 21.32 35.80
N ASP A 990 60.13 21.49 35.50
CA ASP A 990 60.79 22.80 35.59
C ASP A 990 60.80 23.53 34.25
N ASN A 991 60.85 22.80 33.18
CA ASN A 991 60.91 23.56 31.92
C ASN A 991 59.94 22.99 30.88
N GLY A 992 59.16 21.95 31.33
CA GLY A 992 57.98 21.52 30.60
C GLY A 992 58.32 20.62 29.41
N THR A 993 59.59 20.36 29.26
CA THR A 993 59.99 19.51 28.15
C THR A 993 59.73 18.03 28.46
N GLU A 994 59.24 17.29 27.44
CA GLU A 994 58.86 15.89 27.68
C GLU A 994 59.98 14.94 27.24
N TYR A 995 60.27 13.99 28.10
CA TYR A 995 61.32 13.03 27.76
C TYR A 995 60.76 11.61 27.72
N LYS A 996 61.30 10.89 26.70
CA LYS A 996 61.00 9.46 26.71
C LYS A 996 61.91 8.72 27.71
N VAL A 997 61.22 8.07 28.69
CA VAL A 997 62.00 7.40 29.74
C VAL A 997 61.70 5.90 29.70
N HIS A 998 62.82 5.12 29.88
CA HIS A 998 62.59 3.67 29.81
C HIS A 998 62.58 3.06 31.21
N LEU A 999 61.58 2.20 31.40
CA LEU A 999 61.46 1.56 32.72
C LEU A 999 61.52 0.04 32.56
N VAL A 1000 61.96 -0.60 33.76
CA VAL A 1000 61.92 -2.07 33.72
C VAL A 1000 61.04 -2.60 34.84
N ALA A 1001 60.33 -3.67 34.42
CA ALA A 1001 59.44 -4.26 35.45
C ALA A 1001 59.69 -5.77 35.54
N LYS A 1002 59.69 -6.15 36.87
CA LYS A 1002 59.88 -7.60 37.07
C LYS A 1002 58.88 -8.14 38.09
N MET A 1003 58.35 -9.48 37.53
CA MET A 1003 57.41 -10.10 38.48
C MET A 1003 58.05 -11.30 39.15
N ILE A 1004 58.01 -11.37 40.58
CA ILE A 1004 58.62 -12.54 41.24
C ILE A 1004 57.53 -13.31 42.00
N SER A 1005 57.57 -14.72 41.51
CA SER A 1005 56.58 -15.56 42.24
C SER A 1005 57.29 -16.59 43.11
N LYS A 1006 57.28 -16.66 44.45
CA LYS A 1006 57.87 -17.74 45.26
C LYS A 1006 56.90 -18.93 45.37
N LEU A 1007 56.96 -19.91 44.37
CA LEU A 1007 55.98 -21.01 44.35
C LEU A 1007 56.36 -22.08 45.36
N GLY A 1008 55.96 -22.29 46.60
CA GLY A 1008 56.10 -23.45 47.49
C GLY A 1008 55.37 -24.68 46.97
N CYS A 1009 55.59 -25.32 45.73
CA CYS A 1009 54.84 -26.55 45.41
C CYS A 1009 55.80 -27.72 45.17
N ASN A 1010 55.73 -28.96 45.98
CA ASN A 1010 56.33 -30.29 45.78
C ASN A 1010 55.57 -31.09 44.73
N PHE A 1011 56.30 -31.71 43.62
CA PHE A 1011 55.94 -32.38 42.37
C PHE A 1011 55.58 -33.84 42.63
N ILE A 1012 54.25 -34.27 42.50
CA ILE A 1012 54.11 -35.69 42.13
C ILE A 1012 53.44 -35.79 40.76
N ALA A 1013 54.01 -36.43 39.66
CA ALA A 1013 53.77 -36.79 38.25
C ALA A 1013 52.66 -37.83 38.13
N ILE A 1014 51.39 -37.34 38.05
CA ILE A 1014 50.47 -38.08 37.18
C ILE A 1014 49.43 -37.10 36.60
N ASN A 1015 49.62 -36.67 35.32
CA ASN A 1015 48.81 -35.91 34.34
C ASN A 1015 48.99 -34.41 34.52
N ASN A 1016 50.21 -33.99 34.46
CA ASN A 1016 50.59 -32.58 34.43
C ASN A 1016 49.63 -31.71 35.22
N ALA A 1017 49.14 -32.13 36.42
CA ALA A 1017 48.50 -31.12 37.28
C ALA A 1017 49.27 -30.99 38.60
N ALA A 1018 49.98 -29.80 38.79
CA ALA A 1018 50.56 -29.45 40.09
C ALA A 1018 49.51 -28.85 41.02
N THR A 1019 49.18 -29.50 42.19
CA THR A 1019 48.35 -28.83 43.20
C THR A 1019 49.23 -28.20 44.27
N CYS A 1020 49.13 -26.84 44.34
CA CYS A 1020 49.86 -25.99 45.28
C CYS A 1020 49.10 -25.86 46.61
N TYR A 1021 49.67 -26.30 47.82
CA TYR A 1021 48.92 -26.15 49.09
C TYR A 1021 49.53 -25.06 49.95
N GLY A 1022 49.86 -23.82 49.39
CA GLY A 1022 50.02 -22.66 50.28
C GLY A 1022 50.03 -21.35 49.51
N ASP A 1023 49.69 -20.11 50.35
CA ASP A 1023 49.50 -18.71 49.90
C ASP A 1023 50.64 -18.27 48.98
N VAL A 1024 50.40 -18.13 47.65
CA VAL A 1024 51.31 -17.59 46.63
C VAL A 1024 51.48 -16.09 46.84
N HIS A 1025 52.71 -15.59 47.33
CA HIS A 1025 52.91 -14.14 47.43
C HIS A 1025 53.57 -13.60 46.16
N ASN A 1026 52.70 -12.66 45.37
CA ASN A 1026 53.29 -12.13 44.12
C ASN A 1026 53.68 -10.66 44.28
N LYS A 1027 55.01 -10.43 44.02
CA LYS A 1027 55.40 -9.02 44.13
C LYS A 1027 55.83 -8.47 42.76
N LEU A 1028 55.34 -7.12 42.50
CA LEU A 1028 55.77 -6.45 41.25
C LEU A 1028 56.77 -5.34 41.59
N PHE A 1029 57.89 -5.52 40.82
CA PHE A 1029 58.89 -4.46 41.00
C PHE A 1029 59.02 -3.60 39.75
N ILE A 1030 59.03 -2.23 39.97
CA ILE A 1030 59.22 -1.34 38.82
C ILE A 1030 60.32 -0.34 39.15
N SER A 1031 61.26 -0.29 38.15
CA SER A 1031 62.34 0.67 38.40
C SER A 1031 62.82 1.31 37.10
N PHE A 1032 63.63 2.43 37.25
CA PHE A 1032 64.19 3.08 36.07
C PHE A 1032 65.28 2.20 35.45
N ASP A 1033 65.08 2.13 34.16
CA ASP A 1033 66.11 1.31 33.50
C ASP A 1033 67.39 2.12 33.34
N LYS A 1034 68.46 1.83 34.09
CA LYS A 1034 69.65 2.70 34.20
C LYS A 1034 70.58 2.51 33.00
N ALA A 1035 70.30 1.58 32.05
CA ALA A 1035 71.08 1.37 30.82
C ALA A 1035 70.62 2.29 29.70
#